data_AF-A0AAD5Z1S3-F1
#
_entry.id   AF-A0AAD5Z1S3-F1
#
_cell.length_a   1.000
_cell.length_b   1.000
_cell.length_c   1.000
_cell.angle_alpha   90.00
_cell.angle_beta   90.00
_cell.angle_gamma   90.00
#
_symmetry.space_group_name_H-M   'P 1'
#
loop_
_entity.id
_entity.type
_entity.pdbx_description
1 polymer ?
#
loop_
_entity_poly.entity_id
_entity_poly.type
_entity_poly.pdbx_seq_one_letter_code
_entity_poly.pdbx_strand_id
1 'polypeptide(L)'
;MYKTNWGIGHSLKDILEAHKGPFTGQGHKGLYEIFTTSWHAQLSLNLAMLGSLTIIVAHHMYSMPPYPYLATDYGTQLSLFTHHMWIGGFLIVGAAAHAAIFIVRDYDPTTRYNDLLDRVLRHRDAIISHLNWVCIFLGFHSFGLYIHNDTMSALGRPQDMFSDTAIQLQPIFAQWVQNTHALAPSLTAPGATTSTSLTWGGSELVAVGGKVAMLPIPLGTADFLVHHIHAFTIHVTVLILLKGVLFARSSRLIPDKANLGFRFPCDGPGRGGTCQVSAWDHVFLGLFWMYNAISVVIFHFSWKMQSDVWGTISDQGIVTHITGGNFAQSSITINGWLRDFLWAQASQVIQSYGSSLSAYGLFFLGAHFVWAFSLMFLFSGRGYWQELIESIVWAHNKLKVAPATQPRALSIIQGRAVGVTHYLLGGIATTWAFFLARIIANIFASHFGQLAIIFLWTSGNLFHVAWQGNFESWIQDPLHIRPIAHAIWDPHFGQPAVEAFTRGGATGPVNIAYSGLYQWWYTIGLRSNEDLYIGALFLLLLSAISLVAGWLHLQPKWKPSLSWFKNAESRLNHHLSGLFGVSSLAWTGHLVHVAIPGSRGEYVRWSNFLDIPPHPQGLGPLLTGQWNLYAQNPDSSSHLFSTSQGAGTAILTLLGGFHPQTQSLWLTDIAHHHLAIAFIFLIAGHMYRTNFGIGHSIKDLLEAHIPPGGRLGAWA
;
A
#
# COMPACT_ATOMS: atom_id res chain seq x y z
N MET A 1 10.29 -36.43 7.31
CA MET A 1 8.83 -36.41 7.04
C MET A 1 8.54 -36.92 5.63
N TYR A 2 9.07 -36.28 4.59
CA TYR A 2 8.85 -36.69 3.20
C TYR A 2 9.96 -37.61 2.67
N LYS A 3 9.58 -38.63 1.90
CA LYS A 3 10.50 -39.60 1.28
C LYS A 3 11.32 -38.89 0.20
N THR A 4 12.63 -39.10 0.21
CA THR A 4 13.57 -38.61 -0.81
C THR A 4 14.37 -39.79 -1.39
N ASN A 5 15.47 -39.51 -2.11
CA ASN A 5 16.27 -40.53 -2.80
C ASN A 5 16.88 -41.59 -1.88
N TRP A 6 16.92 -41.37 -0.56
CA TRP A 6 17.43 -42.34 0.43
C TRP A 6 16.37 -43.28 1.00
N GLY A 7 15.14 -43.28 0.45
CA GLY A 7 14.08 -44.22 0.82
C GLY A 7 13.41 -44.01 2.19
N ILE A 8 13.98 -43.16 3.05
CA ILE A 8 13.45 -42.83 4.38
C ILE A 8 12.42 -41.70 4.27
N GLY A 9 11.23 -41.87 4.87
CA GLY A 9 10.14 -40.91 4.90
C GLY A 9 8.89 -41.39 4.14
N HIS A 10 7.86 -40.53 4.04
CA HIS A 10 6.59 -40.86 3.39
C HIS A 10 6.42 -40.17 2.03
N SER A 11 5.85 -40.87 1.05
CA SER A 11 5.38 -40.25 -0.19
C SER A 11 4.11 -39.44 0.09
N LEU A 12 4.08 -38.18 -0.36
CA LEU A 12 2.90 -37.33 -0.17
C LEU A 12 1.66 -37.90 -0.87
N LYS A 13 1.85 -38.51 -2.05
CA LYS A 13 0.77 -39.19 -2.77
C LYS A 13 0.20 -40.35 -1.94
N ASP A 14 1.08 -41.19 -1.38
CA ASP A 14 0.66 -42.36 -0.59
C ASP A 14 -0.08 -41.91 0.67
N ILE A 15 0.40 -40.84 1.32
CA ILE A 15 -0.30 -40.23 2.46
C ILE A 15 -1.71 -39.80 2.04
N LEU A 16 -1.83 -39.01 0.97
CA LEU A 16 -3.13 -38.49 0.52
C LEU A 16 -4.10 -39.64 0.19
N GLU A 17 -3.66 -40.61 -0.60
CA GLU A 17 -4.52 -41.74 -1.03
C GLU A 17 -4.90 -42.69 0.11
N ALA A 18 -4.07 -42.78 1.17
CA ALA A 18 -4.42 -43.52 2.37
C ALA A 18 -5.58 -42.88 3.15
N HIS A 19 -5.77 -41.56 3.05
CA HIS A 19 -6.81 -40.82 3.76
C HIS A 19 -8.14 -40.82 2.99
N LYS A 20 -8.94 -41.85 3.22
CA LYS A 20 -10.31 -42.00 2.72
C LYS A 20 -11.23 -42.51 3.83
N GLY A 21 -12.48 -42.10 3.80
CA GLY A 21 -13.48 -42.47 4.81
C GLY A 21 -14.84 -42.80 4.19
N PRO A 22 -15.78 -43.36 4.98
CA PRO A 22 -17.07 -43.82 4.48
C PRO A 22 -17.92 -42.69 3.86
N PHE A 23 -17.70 -41.44 4.28
CA PHE A 23 -18.46 -40.28 3.79
C PHE A 23 -17.84 -39.59 2.56
N THR A 24 -16.54 -39.79 2.32
CA THR A 24 -15.73 -38.99 1.38
C THR A 24 -15.36 -39.72 0.09
N GLY A 25 -15.87 -40.93 -0.13
CA GLY A 25 -15.65 -41.68 -1.36
C GLY A 25 -14.18 -42.05 -1.55
N GLN A 26 -13.57 -41.57 -2.63
CA GLN A 26 -12.15 -41.80 -2.94
C GLN A 26 -11.20 -40.88 -2.15
N GLY A 27 -11.71 -40.06 -1.23
CA GLY A 27 -10.89 -39.22 -0.36
C GLY A 27 -10.05 -38.23 -1.15
N HIS A 28 -8.77 -38.14 -0.82
CA HIS A 28 -7.82 -37.18 -1.43
C HIS A 28 -7.18 -37.67 -2.73
N LYS A 29 -7.67 -38.77 -3.31
CA LYS A 29 -7.17 -39.28 -4.59
C LYS A 29 -7.20 -38.16 -5.63
N GLY A 30 -6.07 -37.95 -6.29
CA GLY A 30 -5.95 -36.93 -7.33
C GLY A 30 -5.49 -35.55 -6.90
N LEU A 31 -5.48 -35.25 -5.60
CA LEU A 31 -4.98 -33.96 -5.10
C LEU A 31 -3.48 -33.79 -5.34
N TYR A 32 -2.69 -34.86 -5.23
CA TYR A 32 -1.26 -34.80 -5.51
C TYR A 32 -1.01 -34.35 -6.95
N GLU A 33 -1.70 -34.95 -7.92
CA GLU A 33 -1.60 -34.57 -9.33
C GLU A 33 -2.10 -33.14 -9.55
N ILE A 34 -3.22 -32.72 -8.96
CA ILE A 34 -3.70 -31.34 -9.07
C ILE A 34 -2.62 -30.34 -8.64
N PHE A 35 -2.01 -30.56 -7.48
CA PHE A 35 -0.98 -29.66 -6.97
C PHE A 35 0.34 -29.78 -7.71
N THR A 36 0.65 -30.88 -8.40
CA THR A 36 1.89 -30.97 -9.20
C THR A 36 1.74 -30.50 -10.64
N THR A 37 0.51 -30.47 -11.19
CA THR A 37 0.28 -30.08 -12.59
C THR A 37 -0.29 -28.68 -12.76
N SER A 38 -1.03 -28.13 -11.77
CA SER A 38 -1.62 -26.79 -11.87
C SER A 38 -0.93 -25.78 -10.97
N TRP A 39 -0.30 -24.78 -11.59
CA TRP A 39 0.22 -23.59 -10.91
C TRP A 39 -0.90 -22.77 -10.25
N HIS A 40 -2.10 -22.74 -10.85
CA HIS A 40 -3.22 -22.00 -10.28
C HIS A 40 -3.78 -22.66 -9.02
N ALA A 41 -3.79 -24.01 -8.96
CA ALA A 41 -4.13 -24.73 -7.74
C ALA A 41 -3.15 -24.45 -6.60
N GLN A 42 -1.84 -24.49 -6.87
CA GLN A 42 -0.81 -24.14 -5.88
C GLN A 42 -0.93 -22.67 -5.44
N LEU A 43 -1.00 -21.75 -6.39
CA LEU A 43 -1.08 -20.32 -6.09
C LEU A 43 -2.33 -19.99 -5.28
N SER A 44 -3.47 -20.61 -5.59
CA SER A 44 -4.69 -20.49 -4.78
C SER A 44 -4.45 -20.88 -3.33
N LEU A 45 -3.86 -22.05 -3.06
CA LEU A 45 -3.62 -22.52 -1.70
C LEU A 45 -2.61 -21.60 -0.97
N ASN A 46 -1.52 -21.25 -1.64
CA ASN A 46 -0.47 -20.41 -1.08
C ASN A 46 -0.97 -19.02 -0.72
N LEU A 47 -1.78 -18.39 -1.59
CA LEU A 47 -2.40 -17.09 -1.31
C LEU A 47 -3.41 -17.16 -0.16
N ALA A 48 -4.19 -18.25 -0.06
CA ALA A 48 -5.14 -18.43 1.04
C ALA A 48 -4.41 -18.52 2.39
N MET A 49 -3.35 -19.33 2.45
CA MET A 49 -2.55 -19.51 3.66
C MET A 49 -1.75 -18.25 4.01
N LEU A 50 -1.08 -17.64 3.02
CA LEU A 50 -0.30 -16.42 3.24
C LEU A 50 -1.19 -15.26 3.65
N GLY A 51 -2.32 -15.04 2.98
CA GLY A 51 -3.25 -13.96 3.32
C GLY A 51 -3.83 -14.10 4.73
N SER A 52 -4.20 -15.33 5.11
CA SER A 52 -4.65 -15.63 6.48
C SER A 52 -3.53 -15.40 7.49
N LEU A 53 -2.31 -15.84 7.19
CA LEU A 53 -1.14 -15.61 8.03
C LEU A 53 -0.83 -14.11 8.19
N THR A 54 -0.93 -13.32 7.12
CA THR A 54 -0.72 -11.86 7.18
C THR A 54 -1.73 -11.19 8.13
N ILE A 55 -3.00 -11.61 8.12
CA ILE A 55 -4.01 -11.14 9.08
C ILE A 55 -3.65 -11.57 10.51
N ILE A 56 -3.24 -12.83 10.71
CA ILE A 56 -2.80 -13.32 12.02
C ILE A 56 -1.60 -12.52 12.53
N VAL A 57 -0.64 -12.19 11.68
CA VAL A 57 0.52 -11.33 12.01
C VAL A 57 0.04 -9.96 12.48
N ALA A 58 -0.95 -9.35 11.81
CA ALA A 58 -1.53 -8.09 12.28
C ALA A 58 -2.06 -8.21 13.72
N HIS A 59 -2.86 -9.25 13.99
CA HIS A 59 -3.42 -9.50 15.31
C HIS A 59 -2.38 -9.81 16.38
N HIS A 60 -1.32 -10.55 16.04
CA HIS A 60 -0.25 -10.88 16.99
C HIS A 60 0.64 -9.67 17.28
N MET A 61 1.01 -8.87 16.28
CA MET A 61 1.95 -7.76 16.45
C MET A 61 1.40 -6.63 17.33
N TYR A 62 0.09 -6.38 17.32
CA TYR A 62 -0.46 -5.31 18.15
C TYR A 62 -0.58 -5.73 19.62
N SER A 63 -0.97 -6.98 19.89
CA SER A 63 -1.18 -7.48 21.25
C SER A 63 0.10 -8.01 21.90
N MET A 64 1.12 -8.34 21.09
CA MET A 64 2.45 -8.75 21.52
C MET A 64 3.52 -7.97 20.73
N PRO A 65 3.70 -6.65 21.00
CA PRO A 65 4.63 -5.80 20.26
C PRO A 65 6.06 -6.38 20.27
N PRO A 66 6.59 -6.86 19.13
CA PRO A 66 7.85 -7.61 19.12
C PRO A 66 9.09 -6.72 19.11
N TYR A 67 8.93 -5.40 18.93
CA TYR A 67 10.03 -4.45 18.80
C TYR A 67 10.05 -3.45 19.98
N PRO A 68 11.25 -3.08 20.47
CA PRO A 68 11.39 -2.05 21.50
C PRO A 68 10.70 -0.74 21.11
N TYR A 69 10.02 -0.11 22.07
CA TYR A 69 9.29 1.16 21.91
C TYR A 69 8.14 1.19 20.90
N LEU A 70 7.88 0.09 20.19
CA LEU A 70 6.77 0.00 19.24
C LEU A 70 5.41 0.19 19.93
N ALA A 71 5.24 -0.35 21.15
CA ALA A 71 3.98 -0.33 21.88
C ALA A 71 3.48 1.09 22.20
N THR A 72 4.38 2.07 22.39
CA THR A 72 4.03 3.47 22.67
C THR A 72 4.09 4.38 21.43
N ASP A 73 4.50 3.83 20.29
CA ASP A 73 4.33 4.44 18.97
C ASP A 73 3.01 3.97 18.34
N TYR A 74 1.92 4.60 18.80
CA TYR A 74 0.55 4.29 18.37
C TYR A 74 0.35 4.45 16.86
N GLY A 75 1.09 5.36 16.21
CA GLY A 75 0.99 5.57 14.77
C GLY A 75 1.53 4.38 14.00
N THR A 76 2.70 3.86 14.41
CA THR A 76 3.28 2.68 13.79
C THR A 76 2.43 1.43 14.06
N GLN A 77 1.90 1.26 15.27
CA GLN A 77 0.98 0.15 15.59
C GLN A 77 -0.28 0.16 14.72
N LEU A 78 -0.97 1.30 14.61
CA LEU A 78 -2.15 1.45 13.76
C LEU A 78 -1.84 1.19 12.28
N SER A 79 -0.69 1.68 11.82
CA SER A 79 -0.24 1.52 10.44
C SER A 79 0.04 0.05 10.11
N LEU A 80 0.84 -0.64 10.94
CA LEU A 80 1.21 -2.04 10.71
C LEU A 80 0.00 -2.96 10.75
N PHE A 81 -0.89 -2.78 11.73
CA PHE A 81 -2.13 -3.55 11.81
C PHE A 81 -2.96 -3.36 10.52
N THR A 82 -3.28 -2.10 10.18
CA THR A 82 -4.10 -1.78 9.00
C THR A 82 -3.47 -2.28 7.70
N HIS A 83 -2.15 -2.13 7.55
CA HIS A 83 -1.40 -2.57 6.37
C HIS A 83 -1.49 -4.08 6.15
N HIS A 84 -1.20 -4.87 7.19
CA HIS A 84 -1.23 -6.33 7.11
C HIS A 84 -2.66 -6.86 6.92
N MET A 85 -3.66 -6.21 7.53
CA MET A 85 -5.08 -6.54 7.30
C MET A 85 -5.47 -6.37 5.82
N TRP A 86 -5.10 -5.25 5.18
CA TRP A 86 -5.38 -5.03 3.77
C TRP A 86 -4.67 -6.03 2.86
N ILE A 87 -3.36 -6.25 3.06
CA ILE A 87 -2.60 -7.24 2.27
C ILE A 87 -3.25 -8.62 2.40
N GLY A 88 -3.56 -9.06 3.61
CA GLY A 88 -4.16 -10.36 3.82
C GLY A 88 -5.52 -10.51 3.13
N GLY A 89 -6.38 -9.49 3.17
CA GLY A 89 -7.64 -9.45 2.43
C GLY A 89 -7.46 -9.59 0.92
N PHE A 90 -6.51 -8.85 0.32
CA PHE A 90 -6.20 -8.95 -1.11
C PHE A 90 -5.69 -10.33 -1.51
N LEU A 91 -4.80 -10.92 -0.70
CA LEU A 91 -4.26 -12.26 -0.97
C LEU A 91 -5.37 -13.32 -0.88
N ILE A 92 -6.29 -13.23 0.09
CA ILE A 92 -7.44 -14.16 0.22
C ILE A 92 -8.38 -14.06 -0.99
N VAL A 93 -8.69 -12.84 -1.47
CA VAL A 93 -9.50 -12.68 -2.69
C VAL A 93 -8.75 -13.23 -3.92
N GLY A 94 -7.44 -13.00 -4.01
CA GLY A 94 -6.57 -13.57 -5.04
C GLY A 94 -6.57 -15.10 -5.02
N ALA A 95 -6.61 -15.72 -3.85
CA ALA A 95 -6.72 -17.16 -3.69
C ALA A 95 -7.97 -17.70 -4.38
N ALA A 96 -9.14 -17.13 -4.08
CA ALA A 96 -10.39 -17.53 -4.71
C ALA A 96 -10.41 -17.26 -6.22
N ALA A 97 -9.78 -16.18 -6.69
CA ALA A 97 -9.62 -15.92 -8.11
C ALA A 97 -8.85 -17.05 -8.80
N HIS A 98 -7.72 -17.47 -8.23
CA HIS A 98 -6.91 -18.56 -8.76
C HIS A 98 -7.57 -19.93 -8.61
N ALA A 99 -8.35 -20.17 -7.56
CA ALA A 99 -9.20 -21.37 -7.44
C ALA A 99 -10.19 -21.46 -8.60
N ALA A 100 -10.84 -20.34 -8.94
CA ALA A 100 -11.79 -20.31 -10.06
C ALA A 100 -11.09 -20.48 -11.42
N ILE A 101 -9.90 -19.89 -11.60
CA ILE A 101 -9.10 -20.09 -12.82
C ILE A 101 -8.71 -21.56 -12.97
N PHE A 102 -8.25 -22.20 -11.89
CA PHE A 102 -7.97 -23.64 -11.84
C PHE A 102 -9.22 -24.45 -12.26
N ILE A 103 -10.38 -24.17 -11.67
CA ILE A 103 -11.64 -24.87 -11.98
C ILE A 103 -12.04 -24.70 -13.45
N VAL A 104 -11.78 -23.55 -14.06
CA VAL A 104 -12.12 -23.31 -15.47
C VAL A 104 -11.12 -23.99 -16.41
N ARG A 105 -9.82 -23.83 -16.18
CA ARG A 105 -8.77 -24.19 -17.14
C ARG A 105 -8.17 -25.58 -16.95
N ASP A 106 -7.91 -25.95 -15.70
CA ASP A 106 -7.02 -27.08 -15.38
C ASP A 106 -7.78 -28.25 -14.76
N TYR A 107 -9.00 -28.02 -14.25
CA TYR A 107 -9.84 -29.08 -13.71
C TYR A 107 -10.49 -29.90 -14.83
N ASP A 108 -10.20 -31.19 -14.82
CA ASP A 108 -10.79 -32.19 -15.70
C ASP A 108 -11.70 -33.15 -14.91
N PRO A 109 -13.03 -33.13 -15.14
CA PRO A 109 -13.96 -34.02 -14.46
C PRO A 109 -13.83 -35.49 -14.89
N THR A 110 -13.23 -35.79 -16.05
CA THR A 110 -13.15 -37.16 -16.58
C THR A 110 -12.16 -38.04 -15.82
N THR A 111 -11.14 -37.41 -15.23
CA THR A 111 -10.10 -38.09 -14.44
C THR A 111 -10.36 -38.05 -12.92
N ARG A 112 -11.45 -37.41 -12.48
CA ARG A 112 -11.72 -37.04 -11.08
C ARG A 112 -13.08 -37.51 -10.60
N TYR A 113 -13.25 -38.83 -10.51
CA TYR A 113 -14.52 -39.43 -10.09
C TYR A 113 -14.58 -39.69 -8.57
N ASN A 114 -15.61 -39.13 -7.92
CA ASN A 114 -15.99 -39.42 -6.53
C ASN A 114 -14.88 -39.18 -5.49
N ASP A 115 -13.92 -38.32 -5.79
CA ASP A 115 -13.00 -37.72 -4.82
C ASP A 115 -13.67 -36.55 -4.07
N LEU A 116 -12.95 -35.92 -3.15
CA LEU A 116 -13.46 -34.79 -2.36
C LEU A 116 -13.93 -33.62 -3.22
N LEU A 117 -13.18 -33.25 -4.27
CA LEU A 117 -13.49 -32.08 -5.08
C LEU A 117 -14.74 -32.29 -5.93
N ASP A 118 -14.85 -33.46 -6.58
CA ASP A 118 -16.05 -33.84 -7.33
C ASP A 118 -17.28 -33.90 -6.41
N ARG A 119 -17.15 -34.49 -5.22
CA ARG A 119 -18.25 -34.53 -4.25
C ARG A 119 -18.72 -33.13 -3.90
N VAL A 120 -17.82 -32.21 -3.55
CA VAL A 120 -18.15 -30.79 -3.25
C VAL A 120 -18.91 -30.14 -4.40
N LEU A 121 -18.47 -30.33 -5.65
CA LEU A 121 -19.15 -29.77 -6.82
C LEU A 121 -20.57 -30.34 -7.00
N ARG A 122 -20.81 -31.61 -6.66
CA ARG A 122 -22.13 -32.26 -6.76
C ARG A 122 -23.17 -31.76 -5.77
N HIS A 123 -22.77 -31.20 -4.63
CA HIS A 123 -23.68 -30.61 -3.64
C HIS A 123 -23.46 -29.10 -3.43
N ARG A 124 -22.87 -28.41 -4.41
CA ARG A 124 -22.61 -26.97 -4.37
C ARG A 124 -23.85 -26.11 -4.10
N ASP A 125 -25.02 -26.52 -4.57
CA ASP A 125 -26.28 -25.80 -4.31
C ASP A 125 -26.64 -25.83 -2.81
N ALA A 126 -26.40 -26.96 -2.13
CA ALA A 126 -26.61 -27.09 -0.69
C ALA A 126 -25.63 -26.20 0.08
N ILE A 127 -24.34 -26.21 -0.27
CA ILE A 127 -23.32 -25.35 0.37
C ILE A 127 -23.71 -23.88 0.26
N ILE A 128 -24.03 -23.42 -0.96
CA ILE A 128 -24.32 -22.00 -1.21
C ILE A 128 -25.65 -21.58 -0.56
N SER A 129 -26.69 -22.43 -0.56
CA SER A 129 -27.96 -22.09 0.09
C SER A 129 -27.85 -21.99 1.62
N HIS A 130 -27.09 -22.89 2.26
CA HIS A 130 -26.85 -22.80 3.71
C HIS A 130 -26.01 -21.58 4.05
N LEU A 131 -24.95 -21.30 3.28
CA LEU A 131 -24.11 -20.13 3.51
C LEU A 131 -24.89 -18.82 3.26
N ASN A 132 -25.79 -18.80 2.28
CA ASN A 132 -26.72 -17.69 2.07
C ASN A 132 -27.63 -17.47 3.30
N TRP A 133 -28.23 -18.54 3.83
CA TRP A 133 -29.03 -18.46 5.05
C TRP A 133 -28.22 -17.92 6.25
N VAL A 134 -26.99 -18.41 6.45
CA VAL A 134 -26.08 -17.91 7.51
C VAL A 134 -25.80 -16.42 7.33
N CYS A 135 -25.55 -15.96 6.10
CA CYS A 135 -25.31 -14.53 5.84
C CYS A 135 -26.54 -13.68 6.17
N ILE A 136 -27.74 -14.13 5.81
CA ILE A 136 -29.00 -13.43 6.13
C ILE A 136 -29.21 -13.40 7.65
N PHE A 137 -29.05 -14.55 8.31
CA PHE A 137 -29.16 -14.67 9.76
C PHE A 137 -28.19 -13.71 10.46
N LEU A 138 -26.91 -13.75 10.12
CA LEU A 138 -25.90 -12.88 10.70
C LEU A 138 -26.21 -11.40 10.42
N GLY A 139 -26.65 -11.04 9.23
CA GLY A 139 -27.02 -9.66 8.89
C GLY A 139 -28.14 -9.13 9.79
N PHE A 140 -29.23 -9.90 9.97
CA PHE A 140 -30.34 -9.50 10.84
C PHE A 140 -29.94 -9.46 12.32
N HIS A 141 -29.14 -10.40 12.80
CA HIS A 141 -28.77 -10.53 14.22
C HIS A 141 -27.46 -9.84 14.60
N SER A 142 -26.89 -9.02 13.70
CA SER A 142 -25.76 -8.15 14.01
C SER A 142 -26.09 -6.70 13.64
N PHE A 143 -26.18 -6.38 12.36
CA PHE A 143 -26.50 -5.03 11.88
C PHE A 143 -27.93 -4.61 12.24
N GLY A 144 -28.87 -5.54 12.31
CA GLY A 144 -30.22 -5.25 12.81
C GLY A 144 -30.24 -4.78 14.27
N LEU A 145 -29.31 -5.25 15.11
CA LEU A 145 -29.19 -4.80 16.51
C LEU A 145 -28.69 -3.35 16.61
N TYR A 146 -27.83 -2.93 15.68
CA TYR A 146 -27.42 -1.54 15.56
C TYR A 146 -28.59 -0.62 15.21
N ILE A 147 -29.40 -0.99 14.23
CA ILE A 147 -30.59 -0.23 13.84
C ILE A 147 -31.60 -0.17 15.00
N HIS A 148 -31.80 -1.29 15.71
CA HIS A 148 -32.63 -1.33 16.92
C HIS A 148 -32.12 -0.32 17.96
N ASN A 149 -30.81 -0.33 18.25
CA ASN A 149 -30.21 0.57 19.22
C ASN A 149 -30.31 2.05 18.80
N ASP A 150 -30.07 2.38 17.52
CA ASP A 150 -30.29 3.74 17.01
C ASP A 150 -31.75 4.17 17.21
N THR A 151 -32.70 3.29 16.90
CA THR A 151 -34.14 3.56 17.03
C THR A 151 -34.54 3.76 18.50
N MET A 152 -34.11 2.86 19.40
CA MET A 152 -34.42 2.97 20.83
C MET A 152 -33.78 4.21 21.45
N SER A 153 -32.54 4.53 21.08
CA SER A 153 -31.86 5.76 21.51
C SER A 153 -32.61 7.01 21.04
N ALA A 154 -33.01 7.05 19.76
CA ALA A 154 -33.77 8.17 19.19
C ALA A 154 -35.16 8.34 19.80
N LEU A 155 -35.81 7.25 20.21
CA LEU A 155 -37.08 7.27 20.93
C LEU A 155 -36.94 7.63 22.42
N GLY A 156 -35.73 7.92 22.91
CA GLY A 156 -35.49 8.23 24.31
C GLY A 156 -35.66 7.02 25.25
N ARG A 157 -35.41 5.82 24.75
CA ARG A 157 -35.57 4.54 25.47
C ARG A 157 -34.23 3.80 25.66
N PRO A 158 -33.24 4.40 26.36
CA PRO A 158 -31.92 3.77 26.54
C PRO A 158 -31.97 2.45 27.32
N GLN A 159 -32.98 2.25 28.18
CA GLN A 159 -33.20 0.99 28.92
C GLN A 159 -33.58 -0.20 28.03
N ASP A 160 -34.00 0.05 26.77
CA ASP A 160 -34.40 -0.99 25.82
C ASP A 160 -33.30 -1.26 24.77
N MET A 161 -32.12 -0.66 24.94
CA MET A 161 -30.97 -0.88 24.07
C MET A 161 -30.17 -2.13 24.48
N PHE A 162 -29.54 -2.75 23.49
CA PHE A 162 -28.48 -3.73 23.72
C PHE A 162 -27.19 -2.98 24.11
N SER A 163 -26.87 -2.99 25.40
CA SER A 163 -25.72 -2.29 25.99
C SER A 163 -25.29 -2.96 27.30
N ASP A 164 -24.13 -2.59 27.82
CA ASP A 164 -23.65 -3.10 29.11
C ASP A 164 -24.50 -2.61 30.31
N THR A 165 -25.28 -1.56 30.15
CA THR A 165 -26.09 -0.93 31.22
C THR A 165 -27.58 -1.25 31.13
N ALA A 166 -28.03 -1.92 30.06
CA ALA A 166 -29.41 -2.29 29.82
C ALA A 166 -29.51 -3.79 29.46
N ILE A 167 -29.84 -4.12 28.20
CA ILE A 167 -29.94 -5.52 27.76
C ILE A 167 -28.55 -6.00 27.32
N GLN A 168 -27.88 -6.75 28.20
CA GLN A 168 -26.50 -7.16 27.94
C GLN A 168 -26.41 -8.34 26.96
N LEU A 169 -25.45 -8.27 26.05
CA LEU A 169 -25.04 -9.39 25.19
C LEU A 169 -23.54 -9.62 25.37
N GLN A 170 -23.18 -10.26 26.50
CA GLN A 170 -21.76 -10.44 26.86
C GLN A 170 -21.08 -11.53 26.01
N PRO A 171 -19.84 -11.29 25.53
CA PRO A 171 -19.06 -12.30 24.81
C PRO A 171 -18.41 -13.29 25.78
N ILE A 172 -19.23 -14.07 26.50
CA ILE A 172 -18.80 -14.95 27.61
C ILE A 172 -17.71 -15.94 27.22
N PHE A 173 -17.73 -16.45 25.98
CA PHE A 173 -16.71 -17.38 25.49
C PHE A 173 -15.35 -16.69 25.33
N ALA A 174 -15.33 -15.46 24.83
CA ALA A 174 -14.09 -14.69 24.69
C ALA A 174 -13.52 -14.29 26.07
N GLN A 175 -14.40 -13.89 27.00
CA GLN A 175 -14.01 -13.62 28.39
C GLN A 175 -13.48 -14.88 29.11
N TRP A 176 -14.07 -16.04 28.85
CA TRP A 176 -13.57 -17.33 29.36
C TRP A 176 -12.18 -17.67 28.81
N VAL A 177 -11.94 -17.43 27.51
CA VAL A 177 -10.60 -17.57 26.91
C VAL A 177 -9.62 -16.58 27.53
N GLN A 178 -9.99 -15.30 27.69
CA GLN A 178 -9.17 -14.30 28.39
C GLN A 178 -8.75 -14.79 29.78
N ASN A 179 -9.70 -15.27 30.59
CA ASN A 179 -9.40 -15.81 31.92
C ASN A 179 -8.48 -17.03 31.89
N THR A 180 -8.70 -17.95 30.94
CA THR A 180 -7.85 -19.13 30.78
C THR A 180 -6.40 -18.74 30.48
N HIS A 181 -6.19 -17.76 29.59
CA HIS A 181 -4.84 -17.29 29.25
C HIS A 181 -4.20 -16.43 30.34
N ALA A 182 -4.99 -15.61 31.05
CA ALA A 182 -4.51 -14.80 32.17
C ALA A 182 -4.06 -15.67 33.35
N LEU A 183 -4.76 -16.78 33.62
CA LEU A 183 -4.46 -17.73 34.69
C LEU A 183 -3.48 -18.84 34.28
N ALA A 184 -3.07 -18.90 33.01
CA ALA A 184 -2.17 -19.95 32.53
C ALA A 184 -0.81 -20.04 33.26
N PRO A 185 -0.12 -18.91 33.57
CA PRO A 185 1.15 -18.95 34.29
C PRO A 185 1.04 -19.67 35.62
N SER A 186 2.02 -20.52 35.94
CA SER A 186 2.04 -21.35 37.16
C SER A 186 0.93 -22.41 37.29
N LEU A 187 -0.07 -22.45 36.41
CA LEU A 187 -1.14 -23.47 36.39
C LEU A 187 -1.00 -24.41 35.19
N THR A 188 -1.47 -23.99 34.01
CA THR A 188 -1.41 -24.79 32.78
C THR A 188 -0.10 -24.57 32.02
N ALA A 189 0.67 -23.54 32.37
CA ALA A 189 2.02 -23.28 31.87
C ALA A 189 3.00 -23.03 33.05
N PRO A 190 3.42 -24.09 33.79
CA PRO A 190 4.24 -23.94 34.99
C PRO A 190 5.60 -23.25 34.78
N GLY A 191 6.15 -23.31 33.56
CA GLY A 191 7.41 -22.65 33.20
C GLY A 191 7.27 -21.19 32.75
N ALA A 192 6.03 -20.69 32.60
CA ALA A 192 5.77 -19.30 32.20
C ALA A 192 5.58 -18.42 33.43
N THR A 193 6.24 -17.26 33.45
CA THR A 193 6.14 -16.27 34.54
C THR A 193 5.05 -15.23 34.30
N THR A 194 4.67 -14.98 33.03
CA THR A 194 3.63 -14.04 32.62
C THR A 194 2.71 -14.67 31.58
N SER A 195 1.52 -14.10 31.40
CA SER A 195 0.56 -14.55 30.39
C SER A 195 1.10 -14.31 28.97
N THR A 196 0.51 -14.97 27.97
CA THR A 196 0.93 -14.83 26.55
C THR A 196 0.89 -13.39 26.04
N SER A 197 0.00 -12.57 26.60
CA SER A 197 -0.13 -11.14 26.30
C SER A 197 -0.81 -10.45 27.48
N LEU A 198 -0.43 -9.20 27.75
CA LEU A 198 -1.05 -8.36 28.77
C LEU A 198 -2.50 -7.97 28.44
N THR A 199 -2.95 -8.24 27.21
CA THR A 199 -4.34 -7.98 26.78
C THR A 199 -5.38 -8.91 27.42
N TRP A 200 -4.98 -10.10 27.87
CA TRP A 200 -5.90 -11.11 28.42
C TRP A 200 -6.42 -10.78 29.82
N GLY A 201 -5.69 -9.99 30.61
CA GLY A 201 -6.00 -9.73 32.02
C GLY A 201 -4.75 -9.65 32.90
N GLY A 202 -4.94 -9.26 34.15
CA GLY A 202 -3.89 -9.01 35.14
C GLY A 202 -3.83 -7.54 35.55
N SER A 203 -3.44 -7.26 36.81
CA SER A 203 -3.34 -5.90 37.36
C SER A 203 -2.13 -5.10 36.85
N GLU A 204 -1.32 -5.66 35.95
CA GLU A 204 -0.10 -5.04 35.45
C GLU A 204 -0.36 -4.18 34.21
N LEU A 205 -0.57 -2.89 34.45
CA LEU A 205 -0.43 -1.85 33.44
C LEU A 205 1.05 -1.65 33.11
N VAL A 206 1.41 -1.74 31.83
CA VAL A 206 2.78 -1.40 31.38
C VAL A 206 2.77 -0.04 30.71
N ALA A 207 3.58 0.88 31.22
CA ALA A 207 3.75 2.22 30.68
C ALA A 207 5.22 2.52 30.38
N VAL A 208 5.46 3.28 29.31
CA VAL A 208 6.81 3.73 28.91
C VAL A 208 6.72 5.21 28.52
N GLY A 209 7.52 6.05 29.17
CA GLY A 209 7.58 7.49 28.86
C GLY A 209 6.26 8.24 29.07
N GLY A 210 5.49 7.89 30.11
CA GLY A 210 4.20 8.50 30.42
C GLY A 210 3.04 8.07 29.50
N LYS A 211 3.28 7.12 28.58
CA LYS A 211 2.26 6.52 27.71
C LYS A 211 2.00 5.08 28.10
N VAL A 212 0.75 4.65 27.94
CA VAL A 212 0.40 3.24 28.10
C VAL A 212 0.96 2.44 26.92
N ALA A 213 1.78 1.43 27.21
CA ALA A 213 2.28 0.49 26.22
C ALA A 213 1.26 -0.63 25.97
N MET A 214 0.72 -1.22 27.04
CA MET A 214 -0.32 -2.25 26.95
C MET A 214 -1.12 -2.32 28.25
N LEU A 215 -2.41 -2.68 28.12
CA LEU A 215 -3.30 -3.00 29.24
C LEU A 215 -4.31 -4.09 28.84
N PRO A 216 -5.00 -4.71 29.81
CA PRO A 216 -6.09 -5.64 29.53
C PRO A 216 -7.16 -5.01 28.64
N ILE A 217 -7.60 -5.71 27.60
CA ILE A 217 -8.64 -5.19 26.69
C ILE A 217 -9.99 -5.77 27.14
N PRO A 218 -10.85 -4.99 27.83
CA PRO A 218 -12.14 -5.49 28.26
C PRO A 218 -13.03 -5.77 27.06
N LEU A 219 -13.82 -6.85 27.12
CA LEU A 219 -14.78 -7.23 26.09
C LEU A 219 -16.20 -7.16 26.65
N GLY A 220 -17.01 -6.23 26.14
CA GLY A 220 -18.41 -6.03 26.54
C GLY A 220 -19.40 -6.27 25.40
N THR A 221 -20.62 -5.76 25.58
CA THR A 221 -21.71 -5.86 24.59
C THR A 221 -21.33 -5.20 23.26
N ALA A 222 -20.63 -4.06 23.31
CA ALA A 222 -20.10 -3.39 22.12
C ALA A 222 -19.16 -4.28 21.30
N ASP A 223 -18.24 -4.99 21.98
CA ASP A 223 -17.32 -5.92 21.35
C ASP A 223 -18.08 -7.12 20.77
N PHE A 224 -19.10 -7.64 21.46
CA PHE A 224 -19.95 -8.71 20.94
C PHE A 224 -20.61 -8.32 19.61
N LEU A 225 -21.22 -7.13 19.54
CA LEU A 225 -21.90 -6.65 18.33
C LEU A 225 -20.94 -6.54 17.14
N VAL A 226 -19.79 -5.89 17.33
CA VAL A 226 -18.85 -5.65 16.22
C VAL A 226 -18.18 -6.95 15.74
N HIS A 227 -17.92 -7.92 16.63
CA HIS A 227 -17.41 -9.24 16.22
C HIS A 227 -18.43 -10.01 15.37
N HIS A 228 -19.73 -9.86 15.63
CA HIS A 228 -20.76 -10.46 14.77
C HIS A 228 -20.88 -9.73 13.43
N ILE A 229 -20.57 -8.44 13.35
CA ILE A 229 -20.42 -7.73 12.07
C ILE A 229 -19.19 -8.25 11.29
N HIS A 230 -18.07 -8.52 11.97
CA HIS A 230 -16.92 -9.15 11.31
C HIS A 230 -17.30 -10.53 10.77
N ALA A 231 -17.97 -11.35 11.57
CA ALA A 231 -18.45 -12.65 11.13
C ALA A 231 -19.37 -12.51 9.91
N PHE A 232 -20.37 -11.62 9.96
CA PHE A 232 -21.28 -11.35 8.84
C PHE A 232 -20.52 -10.97 7.56
N THR A 233 -19.66 -9.97 7.62
CA THR A 233 -18.95 -9.45 6.44
C THR A 233 -17.97 -10.45 5.84
N ILE A 234 -17.28 -11.24 6.69
CA ILE A 234 -16.42 -12.35 6.24
C ILE A 234 -17.25 -13.44 5.56
N HIS A 235 -18.38 -13.87 6.15
CA HIS A 235 -19.22 -14.92 5.57
C HIS A 235 -19.82 -14.50 4.23
N VAL A 236 -20.22 -13.23 4.06
CA VAL A 236 -20.70 -12.74 2.76
C VAL A 236 -19.56 -12.71 1.73
N THR A 237 -18.35 -12.31 2.13
CA THR A 237 -17.17 -12.36 1.25
C THR A 237 -16.92 -13.80 0.79
N VAL A 238 -16.93 -14.76 1.72
CA VAL A 238 -16.78 -16.19 1.41
C VAL A 238 -17.92 -16.68 0.51
N LEU A 239 -19.17 -16.29 0.75
CA LEU A 239 -20.32 -16.65 -0.08
C LEU A 239 -20.10 -16.27 -1.55
N ILE A 240 -19.68 -15.02 -1.79
CA ILE A 240 -19.45 -14.50 -3.13
C ILE A 240 -18.31 -15.25 -3.81
N LEU A 241 -17.16 -15.36 -3.13
CA LEU A 241 -15.96 -15.98 -3.67
C LEU A 241 -16.16 -17.48 -3.93
N LEU A 242 -16.71 -18.21 -2.95
CA LEU A 242 -16.95 -19.65 -3.06
C LEU A 242 -18.00 -19.96 -4.14
N LYS A 243 -19.07 -19.16 -4.24
CA LYS A 243 -20.03 -19.28 -5.35
C LYS A 243 -19.35 -19.06 -6.70
N GLY A 244 -18.44 -18.09 -6.79
CA GLY A 244 -17.64 -17.84 -7.99
C GLY A 244 -16.83 -19.05 -8.43
N VAL A 245 -16.20 -19.74 -7.48
CA VAL A 245 -15.41 -20.97 -7.73
C VAL A 245 -16.32 -22.15 -8.12
N LEU A 246 -17.34 -22.46 -7.31
CA LEU A 246 -18.18 -23.66 -7.50
C LEU A 246 -19.06 -23.61 -8.76
N PHE A 247 -19.41 -22.41 -9.24
CA PHE A 247 -20.27 -22.20 -10.40
C PHE A 247 -19.50 -21.67 -11.63
N ALA A 248 -18.17 -21.78 -11.63
CA ALA A 248 -17.33 -21.28 -12.71
C ALA A 248 -17.49 -22.10 -14.01
N ARG A 249 -17.61 -23.43 -13.92
CA ARG A 249 -17.75 -24.30 -15.10
C ARG A 249 -19.17 -24.40 -15.64
N SER A 250 -20.16 -24.36 -14.75
CA SER A 250 -21.56 -24.58 -15.10
C SER A 250 -22.47 -24.03 -14.02
N SER A 251 -23.70 -23.74 -14.41
CA SER A 251 -24.81 -23.37 -13.53
C SER A 251 -26.12 -23.84 -14.15
N ARG A 252 -27.22 -23.79 -13.40
CA ARG A 252 -28.56 -24.10 -13.96
C ARG A 252 -28.96 -23.13 -15.08
N LEU A 253 -28.47 -21.88 -15.03
CA LEU A 253 -28.78 -20.84 -16.02
C LEU A 253 -27.91 -20.93 -17.29
N ILE A 254 -26.61 -21.20 -17.12
CA ILE A 254 -25.63 -21.32 -18.21
C ILE A 254 -24.86 -22.64 -17.97
N PRO A 255 -25.26 -23.74 -18.65
CA PRO A 255 -24.64 -25.06 -18.46
C PRO A 255 -23.21 -25.15 -18.99
N ASP A 256 -22.91 -24.45 -20.08
CA ASP A 256 -21.66 -24.49 -20.85
C ASP A 256 -20.69 -23.35 -20.50
N LYS A 257 -20.81 -22.78 -19.29
CA LYS A 257 -20.05 -21.60 -18.86
C LYS A 257 -18.53 -21.78 -18.97
N ALA A 258 -18.02 -22.99 -18.81
CA ALA A 258 -16.60 -23.32 -18.99
C ALA A 258 -16.07 -22.89 -20.37
N ASN A 259 -16.89 -22.98 -21.43
CA ASN A 259 -16.52 -22.62 -22.80
C ASN A 259 -16.39 -21.10 -22.98
N LEU A 260 -17.08 -20.31 -22.16
CA LEU A 260 -16.97 -18.85 -22.14
C LEU A 260 -15.69 -18.37 -21.41
N GLY A 261 -15.05 -19.26 -20.66
CA GLY A 261 -13.81 -19.02 -19.94
C GLY A 261 -14.01 -18.31 -18.59
N PHE A 262 -12.90 -17.89 -17.98
CA PHE A 262 -12.92 -17.29 -16.63
C PHE A 262 -13.42 -15.84 -16.64
N ARG A 263 -13.08 -15.07 -17.69
CA ARG A 263 -13.25 -13.62 -17.76
C ARG A 263 -14.05 -13.23 -19.01
N PHE A 264 -15.36 -13.10 -18.83
CA PHE A 264 -16.31 -12.66 -19.86
C PHE A 264 -17.46 -11.87 -19.20
N PRO A 265 -18.09 -10.91 -19.87
CA PRO A 265 -18.98 -9.96 -19.20
C PRO A 265 -20.39 -10.47 -18.89
N CYS A 266 -20.92 -11.32 -19.78
CA CYS A 266 -22.26 -11.93 -19.75
C CYS A 266 -22.39 -12.96 -20.89
N ASP A 267 -23.49 -13.71 -20.92
CA ASP A 267 -23.98 -14.55 -22.03
C ASP A 267 -25.24 -13.91 -22.68
N GLY A 268 -25.14 -12.62 -23.01
CA GLY A 268 -26.21 -11.84 -23.62
C GLY A 268 -27.39 -11.46 -22.69
N PRO A 269 -28.36 -10.68 -23.21
CA PRO A 269 -29.49 -10.17 -22.42
C PRO A 269 -30.64 -11.18 -22.25
N GLY A 270 -30.58 -12.34 -22.91
CA GLY A 270 -31.61 -13.38 -22.81
C GLY A 270 -31.75 -13.96 -21.40
N ARG A 271 -32.78 -14.80 -21.19
CA ARG A 271 -33.07 -15.47 -19.90
C ARG A 271 -33.26 -14.52 -18.71
N GLY A 272 -33.73 -13.30 -18.97
CA GLY A 272 -33.90 -12.24 -17.95
C GLY A 272 -32.63 -11.41 -17.67
N GLY A 273 -31.52 -11.69 -18.35
CA GLY A 273 -30.24 -10.99 -18.20
C GLY A 273 -29.19 -11.86 -17.51
N THR A 274 -28.01 -11.98 -18.13
CA THR A 274 -26.90 -12.83 -17.63
C THR A 274 -25.66 -12.04 -17.22
N CYS A 275 -25.87 -10.80 -16.77
CA CYS A 275 -24.78 -9.94 -16.30
C CYS A 275 -24.03 -10.57 -15.11
N GLN A 276 -22.71 -10.42 -15.08
CA GLN A 276 -21.85 -10.75 -13.93
C GLN A 276 -21.88 -12.23 -13.51
N VAL A 277 -22.14 -13.14 -14.46
CA VAL A 277 -22.17 -14.59 -14.21
C VAL A 277 -20.79 -15.26 -14.23
N SER A 278 -19.76 -14.58 -14.72
CA SER A 278 -18.39 -15.12 -14.80
C SER A 278 -17.75 -15.21 -13.41
N ALA A 279 -16.74 -16.08 -13.26
CA ALA A 279 -16.02 -16.15 -11.99
C ALA A 279 -15.16 -14.92 -11.74
N TRP A 280 -14.65 -14.26 -12.79
CA TRP A 280 -14.00 -12.95 -12.68
C TRP A 280 -14.93 -11.90 -12.05
N ASP A 281 -16.21 -11.90 -12.42
CA ASP A 281 -17.19 -10.97 -11.83
C ASP A 281 -17.47 -11.27 -10.35
N HIS A 282 -17.36 -12.52 -9.91
CA HIS A 282 -17.45 -12.86 -8.49
C HIS A 282 -16.21 -12.37 -7.72
N VAL A 283 -15.03 -12.37 -8.33
CA VAL A 283 -13.83 -11.72 -7.75
C VAL A 283 -14.04 -10.21 -7.66
N PHE A 284 -14.56 -9.59 -8.72
CA PHE A 284 -14.93 -8.17 -8.73
C PHE A 284 -15.89 -7.81 -7.58
N LEU A 285 -16.96 -8.58 -7.38
CA LEU A 285 -17.90 -8.38 -6.27
C LEU A 285 -17.25 -8.67 -4.89
N GLY A 286 -16.42 -9.71 -4.82
CA GLY A 286 -15.70 -10.11 -3.62
C GLY A 286 -14.73 -9.04 -3.12
N LEU A 287 -14.14 -8.24 -4.02
CA LEU A 287 -13.29 -7.11 -3.65
C LEU A 287 -14.03 -6.02 -2.87
N PHE A 288 -15.29 -5.71 -3.22
CA PHE A 288 -16.09 -4.72 -2.47
C PHE A 288 -16.44 -5.23 -1.07
N TRP A 289 -16.74 -6.53 -0.94
CA TRP A 289 -17.05 -7.13 0.35
C TRP A 289 -15.83 -7.34 1.22
N MET A 290 -14.68 -7.67 0.63
CA MET A 290 -13.39 -7.66 1.33
C MET A 290 -13.08 -6.24 1.82
N TYR A 291 -13.27 -5.22 0.98
CA TYR A 291 -13.14 -3.82 1.39
C TYR A 291 -14.03 -3.49 2.59
N ASN A 292 -15.31 -3.84 2.51
CA ASN A 292 -16.24 -3.61 3.61
C ASN A 292 -15.82 -4.34 4.90
N ALA A 293 -15.46 -5.62 4.80
CA ALA A 293 -15.03 -6.43 5.95
C ALA A 293 -13.78 -5.86 6.63
N ILE A 294 -12.73 -5.58 5.86
CA ILE A 294 -11.47 -5.06 6.38
C ILE A 294 -11.65 -3.66 6.95
N SER A 295 -12.40 -2.77 6.28
CA SER A 295 -12.69 -1.41 6.76
C SER A 295 -13.35 -1.42 8.14
N VAL A 296 -14.35 -2.30 8.37
CA VAL A 296 -14.98 -2.40 9.69
C VAL A 296 -13.98 -2.91 10.75
N VAL A 297 -13.17 -3.92 10.43
CA VAL A 297 -12.17 -4.45 11.37
C VAL A 297 -11.14 -3.40 11.78
N ILE A 298 -10.65 -2.59 10.84
CA ILE A 298 -9.65 -1.55 11.15
C ILE A 298 -10.29 -0.33 11.86
N PHE A 299 -11.57 -0.02 11.59
CA PHE A 299 -12.31 0.98 12.37
C PHE A 299 -12.53 0.52 13.81
N HIS A 300 -12.93 -0.73 13.99
CA HIS A 300 -13.01 -1.35 15.31
C HIS A 300 -11.68 -1.28 16.06
N PHE A 301 -10.60 -1.73 15.43
CA PHE A 301 -9.27 -1.67 16.03
C PHE A 301 -8.88 -0.24 16.43
N SER A 302 -8.98 0.71 15.49
CA SER A 302 -8.60 2.11 15.72
C SER A 302 -9.38 2.74 16.88
N TRP A 303 -10.70 2.50 16.94
CA TRP A 303 -11.53 3.07 17.99
C TRP A 303 -11.31 2.39 19.33
N LYS A 304 -11.29 1.05 19.36
CA LYS A 304 -11.08 0.27 20.59
C LYS A 304 -9.75 0.65 21.24
N MET A 305 -8.67 0.72 20.45
CA MET A 305 -7.36 1.08 20.97
C MET A 305 -7.33 2.51 21.49
N GLN A 306 -7.93 3.50 20.81
CA GLN A 306 -7.95 4.89 21.32
C GLN A 306 -8.91 5.12 22.50
N SER A 307 -9.92 4.28 22.66
CA SER A 307 -10.93 4.42 23.72
C SER A 307 -10.50 3.74 25.01
N ASP A 308 -10.02 2.50 24.90
CA ASP A 308 -9.91 1.61 26.05
C ASP A 308 -8.46 1.18 26.30
N VAL A 309 -7.51 1.49 25.41
CA VAL A 309 -6.11 1.05 25.53
C VAL A 309 -5.12 2.23 25.62
N TRP A 310 -4.90 2.89 24.50
CA TRP A 310 -3.92 3.96 24.37
C TRP A 310 -4.32 5.22 25.14
N GLY A 311 -3.32 5.85 25.75
CA GLY A 311 -3.52 6.97 26.64
C GLY A 311 -2.25 7.38 27.38
N THR A 312 -2.38 8.39 28.23
CA THR A 312 -1.30 8.84 29.12
C THR A 312 -1.54 8.33 30.53
N ILE A 313 -0.47 8.02 31.25
CA ILE A 313 -0.51 7.73 32.68
C ILE A 313 0.02 8.93 33.46
N SER A 314 -0.72 9.34 34.49
CA SER A 314 -0.28 10.36 35.45
C SER A 314 0.65 9.78 36.51
N ASP A 315 1.35 10.64 37.24
CA ASP A 315 2.22 10.25 38.37
C ASP A 315 1.47 9.52 39.50
N GLN A 316 0.14 9.67 39.54
CA GLN A 316 -0.76 8.97 40.48
C GLN A 316 -1.22 7.60 39.97
N GLY A 317 -0.76 7.15 38.80
CA GLY A 317 -1.14 5.87 38.19
C GLY A 317 -2.48 5.89 37.46
N ILE A 318 -3.15 7.04 37.35
CA ILE A 318 -4.44 7.18 36.65
C ILE A 318 -4.19 7.25 35.15
N VAL A 319 -4.84 6.37 34.39
CA VAL A 319 -4.83 6.34 32.92
C VAL A 319 -5.88 7.29 32.37
N THR A 320 -5.50 8.13 31.42
CA THR A 320 -6.41 8.95 30.61
C THR A 320 -6.31 8.49 29.17
N HIS A 321 -7.35 7.77 28.70
CA HIS A 321 -7.41 7.28 27.32
C HIS A 321 -7.62 8.42 26.32
N ILE A 322 -7.16 8.23 25.07
CA ILE A 322 -7.22 9.26 24.01
C ILE A 322 -8.64 9.77 23.77
N THR A 323 -9.65 8.89 23.86
CA THR A 323 -11.07 9.24 23.66
C THR A 323 -11.94 9.03 24.91
N GLY A 324 -11.31 8.81 26.08
CA GLY A 324 -12.00 8.79 27.37
C GLY A 324 -12.98 7.64 27.57
N GLY A 325 -12.71 6.44 27.02
CA GLY A 325 -13.56 5.26 27.27
C GLY A 325 -14.95 5.32 26.62
N ASN A 326 -15.10 6.06 25.51
CA ASN A 326 -16.40 6.27 24.88
C ASN A 326 -16.91 5.07 24.05
N PHE A 327 -16.09 4.06 23.79
CA PHE A 327 -16.44 2.92 22.94
C PHE A 327 -17.67 2.16 23.46
N ALA A 328 -17.71 1.76 24.73
CA ALA A 328 -18.76 0.91 25.29
C ALA A 328 -20.19 1.47 25.13
N GLN A 329 -20.34 2.80 25.15
CA GLN A 329 -21.65 3.46 25.06
C GLN A 329 -21.96 3.98 23.65
N SER A 330 -20.95 4.36 22.87
CA SER A 330 -21.17 4.94 21.54
C SER A 330 -21.16 3.90 20.43
N SER A 331 -20.29 2.88 20.50
CA SER A 331 -20.07 1.94 19.39
C SER A 331 -21.15 0.86 19.25
N ILE A 332 -22.23 0.95 20.03
CA ILE A 332 -23.45 0.12 19.96
C ILE A 332 -24.53 0.71 19.04
N THR A 333 -24.31 1.89 18.45
CA THR A 333 -25.21 2.58 17.51
C THR A 333 -24.45 3.03 16.26
N ILE A 334 -25.09 3.04 15.08
CA ILE A 334 -24.48 3.59 13.86
C ILE A 334 -24.24 5.08 14.02
N ASN A 335 -25.15 5.79 14.69
CA ASN A 335 -24.96 7.20 15.00
C ASN A 335 -23.70 7.46 15.84
N GLY A 336 -23.36 6.59 16.79
CA GLY A 336 -22.12 6.70 17.56
C GLY A 336 -20.87 6.47 16.70
N TRP A 337 -20.87 5.49 15.79
CA TRP A 337 -19.78 5.31 14.81
C TRP A 337 -19.62 6.54 13.90
N LEU A 338 -20.73 7.18 13.52
CA LEU A 338 -20.69 8.40 12.72
C LEU A 338 -20.18 9.61 13.52
N ARG A 339 -20.73 9.84 14.71
CA ARG A 339 -20.50 11.06 15.51
C ARG A 339 -19.17 11.02 16.26
N ASP A 340 -18.95 9.96 17.03
CA ASP A 340 -17.86 9.92 18.03
C ASP A 340 -16.58 9.29 17.48
N PHE A 341 -16.70 8.54 16.38
CA PHE A 341 -15.57 8.01 15.63
C PHE A 341 -15.30 8.81 14.36
N LEU A 342 -16.15 8.70 13.32
CA LEU A 342 -15.85 9.31 12.02
C LEU A 342 -15.77 10.85 12.09
N TRP A 343 -16.82 11.51 12.61
CA TRP A 343 -16.88 12.97 12.65
C TRP A 343 -15.85 13.55 13.63
N ALA A 344 -15.83 13.08 14.88
CA ALA A 344 -14.94 13.62 15.89
C ALA A 344 -13.46 13.41 15.54
N GLN A 345 -13.08 12.23 15.04
CA GLN A 345 -11.69 11.92 14.75
C GLN A 345 -11.24 12.42 13.36
N ALA A 346 -12.17 12.83 12.49
CA ALA A 346 -11.81 13.47 11.22
C ALA A 346 -11.36 14.92 11.40
N SER A 347 -11.57 15.50 12.59
CA SER A 347 -11.18 16.89 12.88
C SER A 347 -9.70 17.16 12.58
N GLN A 348 -8.79 16.22 12.89
CA GLN A 348 -7.36 16.36 12.59
C GLN A 348 -7.08 16.40 11.08
N VAL A 349 -7.70 15.53 10.28
CA VAL A 349 -7.41 15.45 8.84
C VAL A 349 -7.93 16.69 8.11
N ILE A 350 -9.11 17.21 8.49
CA ILE A 350 -9.71 18.38 7.84
C ILE A 350 -9.09 19.71 8.31
N GLN A 351 -8.60 19.78 9.55
CA GLN A 351 -7.89 20.94 10.09
C GLN A 351 -6.37 20.88 9.87
N SER A 352 -5.88 19.89 9.13
CA SER A 352 -4.44 19.71 8.88
C SER A 352 -3.81 20.78 7.97
N TYR A 353 -4.63 21.58 7.28
CA TYR A 353 -4.18 22.62 6.37
C TYR A 353 -3.37 23.68 7.12
N GLY A 354 -2.22 24.07 6.57
CA GLY A 354 -1.27 24.99 7.26
C GLY A 354 -0.39 24.32 8.32
N SER A 355 -0.46 22.99 8.48
CA SER A 355 0.42 22.17 9.31
C SER A 355 1.27 21.18 8.49
N SER A 356 2.21 20.48 9.14
CA SER A 356 2.99 19.38 8.52
C SER A 356 2.14 18.18 8.12
N LEU A 357 0.89 18.09 8.59
CA LEU A 357 -0.05 17.04 8.21
C LEU A 357 -0.91 17.39 6.99
N SER A 358 -0.73 18.58 6.39
CA SER A 358 -1.55 19.07 5.27
C SER A 358 -1.57 18.13 4.06
N ALA A 359 -0.49 17.37 3.83
CA ALA A 359 -0.46 16.33 2.80
C ALA A 359 -1.55 15.28 3.02
N TYR A 360 -1.81 14.85 4.25
CA TYR A 360 -2.90 13.92 4.55
C TYR A 360 -4.27 14.57 4.28
N GLY A 361 -4.45 15.85 4.59
CA GLY A 361 -5.67 16.58 4.22
C GLY A 361 -5.91 16.64 2.70
N LEU A 362 -4.85 16.83 1.92
CA LEU A 362 -4.90 16.80 0.45
C LEU A 362 -5.21 15.40 -0.09
N PHE A 363 -4.51 14.36 0.42
CA PHE A 363 -4.77 12.98 0.04
C PHE A 363 -6.18 12.53 0.44
N PHE A 364 -6.70 13.00 1.57
CA PHE A 364 -8.06 12.70 2.00
C PHE A 364 -9.09 13.20 0.97
N LEU A 365 -8.97 14.44 0.50
CA LEU A 365 -9.86 14.98 -0.55
C LEU A 365 -9.62 14.31 -1.91
N GLY A 366 -8.36 14.13 -2.32
CA GLY A 366 -8.01 13.47 -3.57
C GLY A 366 -8.53 12.02 -3.63
N ALA A 367 -8.48 11.32 -2.51
CA ALA A 367 -8.99 9.95 -2.40
C ALA A 367 -10.53 9.90 -2.47
N HIS A 368 -11.25 10.85 -1.85
CA HIS A 368 -12.69 10.98 -2.04
C HIS A 368 -13.06 11.23 -3.50
N PHE A 369 -12.30 12.10 -4.18
CA PHE A 369 -12.49 12.35 -5.61
C PHE A 369 -12.29 11.07 -6.43
N VAL A 370 -11.21 10.33 -6.19
CA VAL A 370 -10.93 9.06 -6.88
C VAL A 370 -12.02 8.01 -6.61
N TRP A 371 -12.50 7.92 -5.38
CA TRP A 371 -13.61 7.03 -5.02
C TRP A 371 -14.89 7.41 -5.76
N ALA A 372 -15.28 8.69 -5.77
CA ALA A 372 -16.46 9.15 -6.50
C ALA A 372 -16.32 8.99 -8.02
N PHE A 373 -15.13 9.24 -8.56
CA PHE A 373 -14.79 9.02 -9.97
C PHE A 373 -14.98 7.55 -10.38
N SER A 374 -14.70 6.61 -9.47
CA SER A 374 -14.94 5.19 -9.72
C SER A 374 -16.40 4.87 -10.03
N LEU A 375 -17.34 5.57 -9.39
CA LEU A 375 -18.79 5.33 -9.53
C LEU A 375 -19.27 5.62 -10.96
N MET A 376 -18.60 6.54 -11.68
CA MET A 376 -18.87 6.78 -13.09
C MET A 376 -18.74 5.49 -13.91
N PHE A 377 -17.72 4.68 -13.66
CA PHE A 377 -17.51 3.41 -14.37
C PHE A 377 -18.41 2.29 -13.85
N LEU A 378 -18.74 2.31 -12.55
CA LEU A 378 -19.53 1.24 -11.91
C LEU A 378 -21.02 1.35 -12.22
N PHE A 379 -21.55 2.57 -12.39
CA PHE A 379 -22.97 2.80 -12.63
C PHE A 379 -23.34 2.98 -14.11
N SER A 380 -22.36 3.21 -14.98
CA SER A 380 -22.60 3.37 -16.41
C SER A 380 -22.24 2.13 -17.24
N GLY A 381 -22.76 2.07 -18.47
CA GLY A 381 -22.46 1.03 -19.44
C GLY A 381 -21.68 1.59 -20.64
N ARG A 382 -20.89 0.72 -21.28
CA ARG A 382 -20.03 1.13 -22.41
C ARG A 382 -20.77 1.69 -23.64
N GLY A 383 -22.05 1.35 -23.82
CA GLY A 383 -22.85 1.78 -24.98
C GLY A 383 -22.94 3.29 -25.07
N TYR A 384 -23.35 3.93 -23.97
CA TYR A 384 -23.41 5.39 -23.84
C TYR A 384 -22.08 6.07 -24.18
N TRP A 385 -20.97 5.57 -23.63
CA TRP A 385 -19.64 6.12 -23.88
C TRP A 385 -19.18 5.93 -25.32
N GLN A 386 -19.57 4.83 -25.96
CA GLN A 386 -19.23 4.55 -27.36
C GLN A 386 -19.95 5.52 -28.31
N GLU A 387 -21.24 5.78 -28.08
CA GLU A 387 -22.02 6.77 -28.85
C GLU A 387 -21.49 8.20 -28.68
N LEU A 388 -21.05 8.55 -27.46
CA LEU A 388 -20.39 9.83 -27.20
C LEU A 388 -19.05 9.93 -27.96
N ILE A 389 -18.23 8.87 -27.95
CA ILE A 389 -16.97 8.82 -28.71
C ILE A 389 -17.23 8.98 -30.20
N GLU A 390 -18.30 8.39 -30.74
CA GLU A 390 -18.66 8.53 -32.17
C GLU A 390 -18.96 9.99 -32.53
N SER A 391 -19.66 10.72 -31.66
CA SER A 391 -19.90 12.16 -31.83
C SER A 391 -18.60 12.98 -31.80
N ILE A 392 -17.67 12.63 -30.91
CA ILE A 392 -16.35 13.27 -30.82
C ILE A 392 -15.50 12.96 -32.05
N VAL A 393 -15.51 11.72 -32.53
CA VAL A 393 -14.79 11.28 -33.73
C VAL A 393 -15.33 11.98 -34.98
N TRP A 394 -16.64 12.18 -35.08
CA TRP A 394 -17.24 12.98 -36.14
C TRP A 394 -16.63 14.39 -36.18
N ALA A 395 -16.51 15.06 -35.03
CA ALA A 395 -15.89 16.39 -34.95
C ALA A 395 -14.40 16.37 -35.35
N HIS A 396 -13.65 15.36 -34.90
CA HIS A 396 -12.23 15.22 -35.26
C HIS A 396 -12.03 14.94 -36.76
N ASN A 397 -12.89 14.13 -37.37
CA ASN A 397 -12.88 13.89 -38.82
C ASN A 397 -13.16 15.16 -39.60
N LYS A 398 -14.09 16.00 -39.13
CA LYS A 398 -14.40 17.28 -39.77
C LYS A 398 -13.20 18.22 -39.80
N LEU A 399 -12.36 18.18 -38.76
CA LEU A 399 -11.12 18.93 -38.64
C LEU A 399 -9.87 18.20 -39.17
N LYS A 400 -10.03 16.98 -39.71
CA LYS A 400 -8.93 16.13 -40.20
C LYS A 400 -7.84 15.85 -39.16
N VAL A 401 -8.20 15.80 -37.88
CA VAL A 401 -7.31 15.47 -36.75
C VAL A 401 -7.68 14.14 -36.09
N ALA A 402 -8.50 13.32 -36.74
CA ALA A 402 -8.85 12.00 -36.23
C ALA A 402 -7.63 11.07 -36.23
N PRO A 403 -7.40 10.30 -35.15
CA PRO A 403 -6.30 9.35 -35.09
C PRO A 403 -6.54 8.15 -36.01
N ALA A 404 -5.46 7.55 -36.52
CA ALA A 404 -5.53 6.33 -37.34
C ALA A 404 -6.05 5.11 -36.55
N THR A 405 -5.65 4.99 -35.27
CA THR A 405 -6.18 3.98 -34.36
C THR A 405 -7.56 4.41 -33.88
N GLN A 406 -8.59 3.64 -34.23
CA GLN A 406 -9.96 4.00 -33.88
C GLN A 406 -10.18 4.04 -32.36
N PRO A 407 -10.64 5.16 -31.79
CA PRO A 407 -10.96 5.22 -30.37
C PRO A 407 -12.19 4.37 -30.08
N ARG A 408 -12.13 3.64 -28.97
CA ARG A 408 -13.20 2.78 -28.46
C ARG A 408 -13.37 3.00 -26.98
N ALA A 409 -14.62 2.95 -26.52
CA ALA A 409 -14.89 2.86 -25.10
C ALA A 409 -14.29 1.56 -24.54
N LEU A 410 -13.93 1.59 -23.25
CA LEU A 410 -13.43 0.40 -22.54
C LEU A 410 -14.37 -0.80 -22.73
N SER A 411 -13.80 -2.01 -22.78
CA SER A 411 -14.62 -3.22 -22.72
C SER A 411 -15.39 -3.28 -21.40
N ILE A 412 -16.49 -4.04 -21.35
CA ILE A 412 -17.32 -4.16 -20.13
C ILE A 412 -16.48 -4.63 -18.92
N ILE A 413 -15.60 -5.62 -19.14
CA ILE A 413 -14.69 -6.12 -18.10
C ILE A 413 -13.67 -5.05 -17.69
N GLN A 414 -13.08 -4.32 -18.65
CA GLN A 414 -12.16 -3.23 -18.31
C GLN A 414 -12.86 -2.10 -17.56
N GLY A 415 -14.10 -1.74 -17.91
CA GLY A 415 -14.89 -0.75 -17.18
C GLY A 415 -15.11 -1.16 -15.72
N ARG A 416 -15.50 -2.43 -15.50
CA ARG A 416 -15.60 -3.01 -14.14
C ARG A 416 -14.26 -2.98 -13.41
N ALA A 417 -13.17 -3.37 -14.08
CA ALA A 417 -11.82 -3.40 -13.50
C ALA A 417 -11.34 -2.00 -13.09
N VAL A 418 -11.47 -1.02 -13.99
CA VAL A 418 -11.15 0.38 -13.73
C VAL A 418 -12.00 0.91 -12.58
N GLY A 419 -13.30 0.62 -12.58
CA GLY A 419 -14.22 0.98 -11.49
C GLY A 419 -13.76 0.43 -10.14
N VAL A 420 -13.56 -0.89 -10.00
CA VAL A 420 -13.15 -1.47 -8.71
C VAL A 420 -11.75 -1.00 -8.28
N THR A 421 -10.81 -0.81 -9.22
CA THR A 421 -9.47 -0.28 -8.89
C THR A 421 -9.56 1.12 -8.27
N HIS A 422 -10.31 2.03 -8.88
CA HIS A 422 -10.45 3.39 -8.33
C HIS A 422 -11.30 3.41 -7.05
N TYR A 423 -12.30 2.53 -6.94
CA TYR A 423 -13.11 2.39 -5.73
C TYR A 423 -12.23 1.99 -4.53
N LEU A 424 -11.41 0.95 -4.69
CA LEU A 424 -10.50 0.47 -3.65
C LEU A 424 -9.41 1.49 -3.36
N LEU A 425 -8.79 2.08 -4.38
CA LEU A 425 -7.74 3.09 -4.21
C LEU A 425 -8.27 4.29 -3.42
N GLY A 426 -9.40 4.86 -3.85
CA GLY A 426 -10.01 6.01 -3.17
C GLY A 426 -10.49 5.67 -1.77
N GLY A 427 -11.14 4.52 -1.56
CA GLY A 427 -11.62 4.11 -0.24
C GLY A 427 -10.49 3.82 0.76
N ILE A 428 -9.43 3.12 0.34
CA ILE A 428 -8.29 2.79 1.19
C ILE A 428 -7.44 4.03 1.47
N ALA A 429 -7.16 4.87 0.45
CA ALA A 429 -6.38 6.09 0.63
C ALA A 429 -7.10 7.12 1.52
N THR A 430 -8.43 7.18 1.45
CA THR A 430 -9.25 8.00 2.36
C THR A 430 -9.04 7.57 3.81
N THR A 431 -9.13 6.26 4.08
CA THR A 431 -8.94 5.70 5.42
C THR A 431 -7.50 5.88 5.91
N TRP A 432 -6.53 5.69 5.03
CA TRP A 432 -5.10 5.89 5.32
C TRP A 432 -4.80 7.33 5.75
N ALA A 433 -5.28 8.32 4.98
CA ALA A 433 -5.08 9.72 5.31
C ALA A 433 -5.77 10.12 6.63
N PHE A 434 -6.99 9.62 6.85
CA PHE A 434 -7.74 9.79 8.09
C PHE A 434 -6.98 9.24 9.30
N PHE A 435 -6.54 7.98 9.25
CA PHE A 435 -5.83 7.32 10.35
C PHE A 435 -4.49 7.99 10.65
N LEU A 436 -3.67 8.26 9.64
CA LEU A 436 -2.35 8.84 9.86
C LEU A 436 -2.42 10.29 10.35
N ALA A 437 -3.28 11.13 9.79
CA ALA A 437 -3.47 12.48 10.30
C ALA A 437 -3.97 12.48 11.75
N ARG A 438 -4.91 11.59 12.08
CA ARG A 438 -5.46 11.45 13.43
C ARG A 438 -4.39 11.06 14.44
N ILE A 439 -3.59 10.02 14.14
CA ILE A 439 -2.69 9.43 15.12
C ILE A 439 -1.32 10.15 15.20
N ILE A 440 -0.89 10.83 14.13
CA ILE A 440 0.45 11.49 14.04
C ILE A 440 0.43 12.94 14.53
N ALA A 441 -0.74 13.57 14.76
CA ALA A 441 -0.85 14.96 15.25
C ALA A 441 -0.05 15.30 16.53
N ASN A 442 0.60 14.32 17.16
CA ASN A 442 1.45 14.47 18.33
C ASN A 442 2.98 14.36 18.10
N ILE A 443 3.56 14.10 16.92
CA ILE A 443 5.03 13.87 16.81
C ILE A 443 5.69 14.41 15.51
N PHE A 444 6.63 15.37 15.65
CA PHE A 444 7.55 15.86 14.60
C PHE A 444 8.81 14.97 14.42
N ALA A 445 9.20 14.22 15.45
CA ALA A 445 10.38 13.34 15.43
C ALA A 445 10.28 12.15 14.45
N SER A 446 9.07 11.81 13.98
CA SER A 446 8.85 10.75 12.99
C SER A 446 9.51 11.04 11.64
N HIS A 447 9.73 12.31 11.28
CA HIS A 447 10.31 12.66 9.97
C HIS A 447 11.80 12.34 9.88
N PHE A 448 12.59 12.68 10.91
CA PHE A 448 14.02 12.32 10.96
C PHE A 448 14.23 10.82 11.18
N GLY A 449 13.34 10.17 11.94
CA GLY A 449 13.31 8.71 12.06
C GLY A 449 12.99 8.03 10.72
N GLN A 450 12.03 8.56 9.95
CA GLN A 450 11.68 8.05 8.63
C GLN A 450 12.84 8.24 7.63
N LEU A 451 13.50 9.40 7.61
CA LEU A 451 14.69 9.62 6.78
C LEU A 451 15.83 8.67 7.15
N ALA A 452 16.05 8.42 8.43
CA ALA A 452 17.04 7.44 8.87
C ALA A 452 16.75 6.04 8.32
N ILE A 453 15.50 5.60 8.36
CA ILE A 453 15.08 4.29 7.82
C ILE A 453 15.24 4.25 6.30
N ILE A 454 14.85 5.31 5.58
CA ILE A 454 15.00 5.39 4.12
C ILE A 454 16.47 5.32 3.71
N PHE A 455 17.35 6.07 4.37
CA PHE A 455 18.78 6.04 4.09
C PHE A 455 19.40 4.69 4.45
N LEU A 456 18.99 4.07 5.56
CA LEU A 456 19.46 2.73 5.94
C LEU A 456 19.03 1.67 4.92
N TRP A 457 17.77 1.69 4.48
CA TRP A 457 17.27 0.77 3.47
C TRP A 457 17.98 0.97 2.13
N THR A 458 18.16 2.22 1.70
CA THR A 458 18.86 2.54 0.44
C THR A 458 20.34 2.14 0.51
N SER A 459 20.99 2.34 1.66
CA SER A 459 22.35 1.87 1.95
C SER A 459 22.46 0.35 1.83
N GLY A 460 21.51 -0.40 2.39
CA GLY A 460 21.47 -1.86 2.30
C GLY A 460 21.39 -2.37 0.85
N ASN A 461 20.59 -1.72 -0.01
CA ASN A 461 20.50 -2.09 -1.42
C ASN A 461 21.85 -1.95 -2.15
N LEU A 462 22.57 -0.83 -1.93
CA LEU A 462 23.89 -0.62 -2.51
C LEU A 462 24.90 -1.66 -2.00
N PHE A 463 24.91 -1.92 -0.69
CA PHE A 463 25.82 -2.88 -0.06
C PHE A 463 25.61 -4.31 -0.54
N HIS A 464 24.36 -4.78 -0.59
CA HIS A 464 24.06 -6.15 -1.02
C HIS A 464 24.46 -6.41 -2.47
N VAL A 465 24.24 -5.42 -3.35
CA VAL A 465 24.66 -5.53 -4.75
C VAL A 465 26.18 -5.46 -4.88
N ALA A 466 26.85 -4.58 -4.12
CA ALA A 466 28.31 -4.47 -4.14
C ALA A 466 29.01 -5.75 -3.62
N TRP A 467 28.40 -6.45 -2.66
CA TRP A 467 28.93 -7.69 -2.10
C TRP A 467 28.61 -8.90 -2.97
N GLN A 468 27.32 -9.13 -3.23
CA GLN A 468 26.81 -10.40 -3.76
C GLN A 468 26.18 -10.27 -5.14
N GLY A 469 26.11 -9.06 -5.69
CA GLY A 469 25.62 -8.79 -7.03
C GLY A 469 26.72 -8.93 -8.08
N ASN A 470 26.37 -8.50 -9.28
CA ASN A 470 27.23 -8.56 -10.48
C ASN A 470 27.32 -7.21 -11.22
N PHE A 471 27.29 -6.10 -10.48
CA PHE A 471 27.16 -4.75 -11.05
C PHE A 471 28.21 -4.43 -12.12
N GLU A 472 29.49 -4.68 -11.85
CA GLU A 472 30.57 -4.41 -12.81
C GLU A 472 30.48 -5.29 -14.06
N SER A 473 30.13 -6.57 -13.91
CA SER A 473 29.91 -7.46 -15.06
C SER A 473 28.72 -6.99 -15.88
N TRP A 474 27.62 -6.59 -15.22
CA TRP A 474 26.44 -6.04 -15.90
C TRP A 474 26.77 -4.76 -16.67
N ILE A 475 27.65 -3.88 -16.17
CA ILE A 475 28.07 -2.66 -16.88
C ILE A 475 28.78 -2.98 -18.20
N GLN A 476 29.57 -4.05 -18.25
CA GLN A 476 30.32 -4.43 -19.46
C GLN A 476 29.40 -4.93 -20.58
N ASP A 477 28.29 -5.59 -20.23
CA ASP A 477 27.30 -6.07 -21.19
C ASP A 477 25.86 -6.04 -20.62
N PRO A 478 25.26 -4.85 -20.51
CA PRO A 478 23.96 -4.67 -19.84
C PRO A 478 22.78 -5.23 -20.64
N LEU A 479 23.00 -5.58 -21.92
CA LEU A 479 21.98 -6.14 -22.81
C LEU A 479 21.82 -7.65 -22.63
N HIS A 480 22.92 -8.36 -22.32
CA HIS A 480 22.89 -9.82 -22.22
C HIS A 480 23.11 -10.34 -20.79
N ILE A 481 23.80 -9.58 -19.94
CA ILE A 481 23.98 -9.93 -18.52
C ILE A 481 22.76 -9.45 -17.74
N ARG A 482 22.19 -10.33 -16.90
CA ARG A 482 21.06 -9.96 -16.04
C ARG A 482 21.57 -9.40 -14.71
N PRO A 483 20.96 -8.32 -14.19
CA PRO A 483 21.37 -7.74 -12.91
C PRO A 483 21.01 -8.64 -11.73
N ILE A 484 21.95 -8.88 -10.82
CA ILE A 484 21.80 -9.76 -9.64
C ILE A 484 21.76 -8.90 -8.38
N ALA A 485 20.65 -8.95 -7.64
CA ALA A 485 20.52 -8.22 -6.37
C ALA A 485 21.45 -8.77 -5.28
N HIS A 486 21.43 -10.08 -5.08
CA HIS A 486 22.30 -10.79 -4.13
C HIS A 486 22.27 -12.31 -4.38
N ALA A 487 23.23 -13.01 -3.78
CA ALA A 487 23.28 -14.47 -3.78
C ALA A 487 22.27 -15.04 -2.78
N ILE A 488 21.73 -16.22 -3.07
CA ILE A 488 20.81 -16.93 -2.18
C ILE A 488 21.57 -18.08 -1.55
N TRP A 489 21.68 -18.08 -0.23
CA TRP A 489 22.27 -19.18 0.53
C TRP A 489 21.24 -19.72 1.52
N ASP A 490 20.71 -20.91 1.21
CA ASP A 490 19.82 -21.66 2.09
C ASP A 490 20.30 -23.13 2.09
N PRO A 491 20.76 -23.65 3.24
CA PRO A 491 21.23 -25.03 3.36
C PRO A 491 20.14 -26.08 3.12
N HIS A 492 18.86 -25.68 3.05
CA HIS A 492 17.73 -26.55 2.74
C HIS A 492 17.32 -26.51 1.25
N PHE A 493 18.00 -25.73 0.40
CA PHE A 493 17.75 -25.77 -1.04
C PHE A 493 18.15 -27.14 -1.59
N GLY A 494 17.15 -27.96 -1.91
CA GLY A 494 17.37 -29.16 -2.70
C GLY A 494 17.82 -28.82 -4.12
N GLN A 495 18.42 -29.80 -4.81
CA GLN A 495 18.92 -29.66 -6.18
C GLN A 495 17.95 -28.94 -7.16
N PRO A 496 16.62 -29.20 -7.15
CA PRO A 496 15.69 -28.51 -8.04
C PRO A 496 15.56 -27.01 -7.74
N ALA A 497 15.64 -26.61 -6.47
CA ALA A 497 15.61 -25.20 -6.07
C ALA A 497 16.93 -24.52 -6.43
N VAL A 498 18.06 -25.22 -6.24
CA VAL A 498 19.37 -24.74 -6.68
C VAL A 498 19.35 -24.46 -8.18
N GLU A 499 18.90 -25.40 -9.01
CA GLU A 499 18.78 -25.23 -10.46
C GLU A 499 17.77 -24.14 -10.83
N ALA A 500 16.61 -24.08 -10.16
CA ALA A 500 15.57 -23.09 -10.45
C ALA A 500 15.97 -21.65 -10.13
N PHE A 501 16.83 -21.42 -9.14
CA PHE A 501 17.30 -20.09 -8.73
C PHE A 501 18.71 -19.77 -9.27
N THR A 502 19.42 -20.74 -9.84
CA THR A 502 20.68 -20.51 -10.58
C THR A 502 20.34 -20.01 -11.98
N ARG A 503 20.07 -18.71 -12.10
CA ARG A 503 19.64 -18.05 -13.33
C ARG A 503 20.67 -17.05 -13.82
N GLY A 504 20.70 -16.79 -15.12
CA GLY A 504 21.49 -15.68 -15.70
C GLY A 504 23.00 -15.91 -15.74
N GLY A 505 23.46 -17.17 -15.82
CA GLY A 505 24.90 -17.50 -15.91
C GLY A 505 25.63 -17.52 -14.56
N ALA A 506 24.92 -17.39 -13.44
CA ALA A 506 25.49 -17.52 -12.11
C ALA A 506 25.96 -18.95 -11.80
N THR A 507 26.97 -19.09 -10.95
CA THR A 507 27.51 -20.39 -10.48
C THR A 507 26.67 -21.04 -9.38
N GLY A 508 25.61 -20.37 -8.93
CA GLY A 508 24.68 -20.84 -7.90
C GLY A 508 23.43 -19.97 -7.79
N PRO A 509 22.56 -20.23 -6.79
CA PRO A 509 21.28 -19.55 -6.62
C PRO A 509 21.42 -18.04 -6.39
N VAL A 510 20.68 -17.23 -7.16
CA VAL A 510 20.74 -15.77 -7.11
C VAL A 510 19.36 -15.13 -7.26
N ASN A 511 19.22 -13.93 -6.70
CA ASN A 511 18.02 -13.10 -6.89
C ASN A 511 18.25 -12.08 -8.01
N ILE A 512 17.44 -12.12 -9.07
CA ILE A 512 17.55 -11.18 -10.21
C ILE A 512 16.85 -9.86 -9.86
N ALA A 513 17.53 -8.74 -10.07
CA ALA A 513 16.99 -7.41 -9.81
C ALA A 513 16.12 -6.90 -10.98
N TYR A 514 14.80 -6.84 -10.81
CA TYR A 514 13.88 -6.31 -11.84
C TYR A 514 13.48 -4.84 -11.62
N SER A 515 14.06 -4.16 -10.62
CA SER A 515 13.64 -2.84 -10.15
C SER A 515 14.17 -1.65 -10.96
N GLY A 516 15.07 -1.86 -11.92
CA GLY A 516 15.72 -0.78 -12.67
C GLY A 516 16.85 -0.07 -11.92
N LEU A 517 17.20 -0.51 -10.70
CA LEU A 517 18.21 0.17 -9.86
C LEU A 517 19.61 0.15 -10.48
N TYR A 518 19.99 -0.94 -11.15
CA TYR A 518 21.26 -1.04 -11.86
C TYR A 518 21.37 0.04 -12.95
N GLN A 519 20.31 0.18 -13.75
CA GLN A 519 20.19 1.18 -14.80
C GLN A 519 20.27 2.57 -14.18
N TRP A 520 19.56 2.82 -13.08
CA TRP A 520 19.61 4.11 -12.39
C TRP A 520 21.00 4.45 -11.86
N TRP A 521 21.65 3.53 -11.12
CA TRP A 521 23.01 3.70 -10.60
C TRP A 521 24.04 3.95 -11.70
N TYR A 522 23.91 3.20 -12.80
CA TYR A 522 24.72 3.40 -14.00
C TYR A 522 24.43 4.75 -14.67
N THR A 523 23.17 5.18 -14.75
CA THR A 523 22.82 6.48 -15.30
C THR A 523 23.41 7.63 -14.48
N ILE A 524 23.46 7.52 -13.15
CA ILE A 524 23.96 8.56 -12.23
C ILE A 524 25.48 8.48 -12.00
N GLY A 525 26.20 7.70 -12.81
CA GLY A 525 27.66 7.72 -12.80
C GLY A 525 28.36 6.73 -11.87
N LEU A 526 27.65 5.81 -11.19
CA LEU A 526 28.29 4.71 -10.45
C LEU A 526 28.79 3.66 -11.46
N ARG A 527 30.04 3.21 -11.31
CA ARG A 527 30.72 2.36 -12.31
C ARG A 527 31.40 1.13 -11.71
N SER A 528 31.72 1.15 -10.42
CA SER A 528 32.36 0.04 -9.73
C SER A 528 31.59 -0.40 -8.48
N ASN A 529 31.91 -1.59 -7.97
CA ASN A 529 31.46 -2.02 -6.66
C ASN A 529 32.01 -1.12 -5.54
N GLU A 530 33.21 -0.56 -5.73
CA GLU A 530 33.78 0.44 -4.83
C GLU A 530 32.89 1.69 -4.73
N ASP A 531 32.39 2.21 -5.85
CA ASP A 531 31.44 3.33 -5.86
C ASP A 531 30.15 2.99 -5.08
N LEU A 532 29.65 1.75 -5.23
CA LEU A 532 28.47 1.28 -4.49
C LEU A 532 28.75 1.19 -2.99
N TYR A 533 29.92 0.68 -2.57
CA TYR A 533 30.31 0.62 -1.15
C TYR A 533 30.46 2.01 -0.55
N ILE A 534 31.11 2.95 -1.26
CA ILE A 534 31.25 4.34 -0.81
C ILE A 534 29.86 4.99 -0.68
N GLY A 535 28.98 4.77 -1.65
CA GLY A 535 27.58 5.24 -1.59
C GLY A 535 26.81 4.64 -0.40
N ALA A 536 26.98 3.35 -0.14
CA ALA A 536 26.37 2.67 1.00
C ALA A 536 26.84 3.26 2.33
N LEU A 537 28.14 3.48 2.50
CA LEU A 537 28.73 4.10 3.70
C LEU A 537 28.27 5.54 3.88
N PHE A 538 28.21 6.31 2.80
CA PHE A 538 27.70 7.68 2.83
C PHE A 538 26.24 7.74 3.29
N LEU A 539 25.36 6.88 2.74
CA LEU A 539 23.97 6.80 3.15
C LEU A 539 23.81 6.28 4.59
N LEU A 540 24.68 5.36 5.03
CA LEU A 540 24.70 4.90 6.41
C LEU A 540 25.09 6.04 7.37
N LEU A 541 26.07 6.87 7.00
CA LEU A 541 26.42 8.07 7.74
C LEU A 541 25.25 9.07 7.80
N LEU A 542 24.55 9.31 6.68
CA LEU A 542 23.35 10.16 6.67
C LEU A 542 22.21 9.58 7.51
N SER A 543 22.06 8.25 7.55
CA SER A 543 21.12 7.57 8.43
C SER A 543 21.48 7.82 9.90
N ALA A 544 22.75 7.65 10.28
CA ALA A 544 23.23 7.94 11.63
C ALA A 544 23.06 9.41 12.01
N ILE A 545 23.40 10.36 11.13
CA ILE A 545 23.17 11.80 11.34
C ILE A 545 21.68 12.08 11.51
N SER A 546 20.81 11.45 10.72
CA SER A 546 19.35 11.62 10.83
C SER A 546 18.81 11.06 12.16
N LEU A 547 19.37 9.93 12.66
CA LEU A 547 19.04 9.41 13.99
C LEU A 547 19.50 10.34 15.10
N VAL A 548 20.72 10.88 15.01
CA VAL A 548 21.24 11.86 15.97
C VAL A 548 20.43 13.15 15.92
N ALA A 549 20.05 13.63 14.72
CA ALA A 549 19.18 14.77 14.56
C ALA A 549 17.80 14.51 15.17
N GLY A 550 17.19 13.35 14.90
CA GLY A 550 15.94 12.93 15.52
C GLY A 550 16.05 12.90 17.05
N TRP A 551 17.13 12.32 17.58
CA TRP A 551 17.41 12.27 19.02
C TRP A 551 17.63 13.66 19.63
N LEU A 552 18.37 14.55 18.96
CA LEU A 552 18.57 15.93 19.39
C LEU A 552 17.23 16.68 19.44
N HIS A 553 16.39 16.53 18.43
CA HIS A 553 15.07 17.16 18.38
C HIS A 553 14.08 16.59 19.42
N LEU A 554 14.38 15.43 20.00
CA LEU A 554 13.67 14.86 21.15
C LEU A 554 14.17 15.43 22.50
N GLN A 555 15.34 16.07 22.55
CA GLN A 555 15.85 16.66 23.78
C GLN A 555 15.10 17.95 24.13
N PRO A 556 14.62 18.14 25.38
CA PRO A 556 13.87 19.33 25.78
C PRO A 556 14.56 20.66 25.48
N LYS A 557 15.90 20.70 25.55
CA LYS A 557 16.74 21.88 25.28
C LYS A 557 16.83 22.25 23.80
N TRP A 558 16.68 21.28 22.90
CA TRP A 558 16.90 21.43 21.45
C TRP A 558 15.62 21.23 20.64
N LYS A 559 14.49 20.98 21.32
CA LYS A 559 13.16 20.99 20.73
C LYS A 559 12.92 22.36 20.09
N PRO A 560 12.74 22.43 18.76
CA PRO A 560 12.54 23.73 18.12
C PRO A 560 11.23 24.35 18.59
N SER A 561 11.26 25.65 18.83
CA SER A 561 10.12 26.37 19.37
C SER A 561 8.96 26.38 18.36
N LEU A 562 7.74 26.32 18.88
CA LEU A 562 6.53 26.39 18.07
C LEU A 562 6.46 27.68 17.23
N SER A 563 7.10 28.76 17.67
CA SER A 563 7.18 30.03 16.94
C SER A 563 7.99 29.94 15.64
N TRP A 564 9.06 29.12 15.62
CA TRP A 564 9.87 28.90 14.42
C TRP A 564 9.03 28.25 13.31
N PHE A 565 8.22 27.25 13.66
CA PHE A 565 7.33 26.55 12.73
C PHE A 565 6.01 27.28 12.43
N LYS A 566 5.62 28.27 13.23
CA LYS A 566 4.43 29.09 12.97
C LYS A 566 4.70 30.21 11.97
N ASN A 567 5.96 30.54 11.71
CA ASN A 567 6.32 31.52 10.69
C ASN A 567 6.12 30.91 9.29
N ALA A 568 4.96 31.22 8.68
CA ALA A 568 4.59 30.77 7.34
C ALA A 568 5.62 31.18 6.29
N GLU A 569 6.20 32.37 6.42
CA GLU A 569 7.23 32.87 5.50
C GLU A 569 8.48 31.99 5.59
N SER A 570 8.99 31.75 6.81
CA SER A 570 10.16 30.89 7.05
C SER A 570 9.99 29.44 6.59
N ARG A 571 8.77 28.88 6.68
CA ARG A 571 8.48 27.51 6.23
C ARG A 571 8.46 27.40 4.71
N LEU A 572 7.88 28.38 4.03
CA LEU A 572 7.81 28.40 2.57
C LEU A 572 9.22 28.46 1.98
N ASN A 573 10.13 29.29 2.49
CA ASN A 573 11.50 29.25 1.97
C ASN A 573 12.28 28.01 2.43
N HIS A 574 12.07 27.46 3.63
CA HIS A 574 12.76 26.23 4.05
C HIS A 574 12.38 25.01 3.18
N HIS A 575 11.08 24.81 2.91
CA HIS A 575 10.62 23.65 2.14
C HIS A 575 10.67 23.87 0.62
N LEU A 576 10.27 25.04 0.13
CA LEU A 576 10.32 25.31 -1.32
C LEU A 576 11.75 25.57 -1.76
N SER A 577 12.42 26.59 -1.21
CA SER A 577 13.77 26.95 -1.64
C SER A 577 14.82 25.98 -1.08
N GLY A 578 14.79 25.70 0.23
CA GLY A 578 15.78 24.85 0.89
C GLY A 578 15.72 23.38 0.48
N LEU A 579 14.56 22.74 0.57
CA LEU A 579 14.43 21.32 0.23
C LEU A 579 14.27 21.12 -1.28
N PHE A 580 13.23 21.66 -1.92
CA PHE A 580 12.99 21.38 -3.34
C PHE A 580 13.94 22.13 -4.27
N GLY A 581 14.22 23.39 -3.99
CA GLY A 581 15.11 24.23 -4.78
C GLY A 581 16.56 23.73 -4.77
N VAL A 582 17.18 23.67 -3.58
CA VAL A 582 18.58 23.25 -3.45
C VAL A 582 18.77 21.78 -3.82
N SER A 583 17.87 20.86 -3.46
CA SER A 583 18.03 19.45 -3.86
C SER A 583 17.87 19.26 -5.38
N SER A 584 16.96 19.97 -6.03
CA SER A 584 16.83 19.91 -7.50
C SER A 584 18.03 20.57 -8.19
N LEU A 585 18.61 21.63 -7.60
CA LEU A 585 19.84 22.24 -8.10
C LEU A 585 21.04 21.30 -7.96
N ALA A 586 21.19 20.67 -6.79
CA ALA A 586 22.25 19.70 -6.54
C ALA A 586 22.14 18.49 -7.48
N TRP A 587 20.92 18.00 -7.71
CA TRP A 587 20.66 16.93 -8.68
C TRP A 587 21.00 17.36 -10.11
N THR A 588 20.62 18.57 -10.52
CA THR A 588 21.02 19.12 -11.82
C THR A 588 22.54 19.21 -11.95
N GLY A 589 23.22 19.72 -10.92
CA GLY A 589 24.68 19.81 -10.90
C GLY A 589 25.31 18.43 -11.07
N HIS A 590 24.81 17.42 -10.35
CA HIS A 590 25.26 16.05 -10.54
C HIS A 590 25.02 15.54 -11.97
N LEU A 591 23.85 15.81 -12.57
CA LEU A 591 23.57 15.40 -13.95
C LEU A 591 24.53 16.05 -14.96
N VAL A 592 24.75 17.36 -14.83
CA VAL A 592 25.59 18.15 -15.74
C VAL A 592 27.08 17.81 -15.61
N HIS A 593 27.56 17.59 -14.39
CA HIS A 593 28.98 17.39 -14.13
C HIS A 593 29.42 15.91 -14.10
N VAL A 594 28.49 14.97 -13.89
CA VAL A 594 28.83 13.54 -13.72
C VAL A 594 28.05 12.66 -14.68
N ALA A 595 26.71 12.73 -14.68
CA ALA A 595 25.90 11.78 -15.44
C ALA A 595 26.01 12.00 -16.97
N ILE A 596 25.93 13.24 -17.44
CA ILE A 596 26.03 13.60 -18.87
C ILE A 596 27.43 13.27 -19.41
N PRO A 597 28.54 13.72 -18.81
CA PRO A 597 29.89 13.27 -19.21
C PRO A 597 30.02 11.73 -19.17
N GLY A 598 29.50 11.09 -18.12
CA GLY A 598 29.46 9.64 -17.97
C GLY A 598 28.70 8.93 -19.09
N SER A 599 27.66 9.54 -19.64
CA SER A 599 26.93 9.03 -20.82
C SER A 599 27.68 9.24 -22.13
N ARG A 600 28.65 10.15 -22.17
CA ARG A 600 29.50 10.46 -23.32
C ARG A 600 30.85 9.73 -23.29
N GLY A 601 31.02 8.80 -22.36
CA GLY A 601 32.24 8.02 -22.20
C GLY A 601 33.36 8.75 -21.45
N GLU A 602 33.06 9.89 -20.82
CA GLU A 602 33.99 10.60 -19.95
C GLU A 602 33.83 10.16 -18.49
N TYR A 603 34.92 10.14 -17.74
CA TYR A 603 34.92 9.72 -16.35
C TYR A 603 35.27 10.88 -15.43
N VAL A 604 34.24 11.41 -14.75
CA VAL A 604 34.36 12.51 -13.80
C VAL A 604 34.16 12.00 -12.37
N ARG A 605 35.14 12.27 -11.51
CA ARG A 605 35.22 11.91 -10.09
C ARG A 605 35.80 13.07 -9.30
N TRP A 606 35.78 12.97 -7.97
CA TRP A 606 36.30 14.02 -7.08
C TRP A 606 37.75 14.43 -7.38
N SER A 607 38.58 13.52 -7.89
CA SER A 607 39.98 13.78 -8.23
C SER A 607 40.18 14.69 -9.45
N ASN A 608 39.20 14.78 -10.35
CA ASN A 608 39.27 15.56 -11.60
C ASN A 608 38.02 16.42 -11.85
N PHE A 609 37.15 16.57 -10.84
CA PHE A 609 35.86 17.26 -10.95
C PHE A 609 35.99 18.73 -11.37
N LEU A 610 37.09 19.38 -11.00
CA LEU A 610 37.38 20.77 -11.34
C LEU A 610 38.15 20.93 -12.66
N ASP A 611 38.72 19.85 -13.18
CA ASP A 611 39.58 19.89 -14.37
C ASP A 611 38.78 19.65 -15.66
N ILE A 612 37.64 18.96 -15.56
CA ILE A 612 36.76 18.66 -16.69
C ILE A 612 35.58 19.64 -16.68
N PRO A 613 35.53 20.60 -17.62
CA PRO A 613 34.41 21.54 -17.67
C PRO A 613 33.15 20.80 -18.19
N PRO A 614 31.97 21.05 -17.59
CA PRO A 614 30.72 20.40 -18.03
C PRO A 614 30.30 20.80 -19.45
N HIS A 615 30.78 21.94 -19.93
CA HIS A 615 30.58 22.45 -21.28
C HIS A 615 31.90 23.06 -21.77
N PRO A 616 32.28 22.96 -23.06
CA PRO A 616 33.57 23.47 -23.57
C PRO A 616 33.86 24.94 -23.25
N GLN A 617 32.80 25.76 -23.13
CA GLN A 617 32.91 27.19 -22.79
C GLN A 617 32.76 27.49 -21.29
N GLY A 618 32.70 26.46 -20.44
CA GLY A 618 32.57 26.57 -18.98
C GLY A 618 31.38 27.44 -18.56
N LEU A 619 31.60 28.32 -17.60
CA LEU A 619 30.61 29.29 -17.09
C LEU A 619 30.52 30.57 -17.94
N GLY A 620 31.32 30.72 -19.00
CA GLY A 620 31.33 31.91 -19.85
C GLY A 620 29.94 32.30 -20.36
N PRO A 621 29.18 31.38 -21.01
CA PRO A 621 27.82 31.66 -21.49
C PRO A 621 26.83 32.05 -20.39
N LEU A 622 26.99 31.51 -19.17
CA LEU A 622 26.17 31.90 -18.02
C LEU A 622 26.41 33.38 -17.66
N LEU A 623 27.67 33.79 -17.56
CA LEU A 623 28.09 35.13 -17.15
C LEU A 623 27.85 36.20 -18.22
N THR A 624 27.85 35.84 -19.50
CA THR A 624 27.58 36.75 -20.62
C THR A 624 26.11 36.80 -21.04
N GLY A 625 25.24 36.01 -20.40
CA GLY A 625 23.81 35.94 -20.71
C GLY A 625 23.46 35.17 -22.00
N GLN A 626 24.43 34.48 -22.60
CA GLN A 626 24.26 33.70 -23.83
C GLN A 626 23.84 32.24 -23.53
N TRP A 627 22.79 32.06 -22.73
CA TRP A 627 22.40 30.73 -22.19
C TRP A 627 21.96 29.73 -23.26
N ASN A 628 21.55 30.21 -24.43
CA ASN A 628 21.20 29.37 -25.57
C ASN A 628 22.37 28.47 -26.04
N LEU A 629 23.62 28.88 -25.78
CA LEU A 629 24.81 28.08 -26.12
C LEU A 629 24.83 26.73 -25.39
N TYR A 630 24.29 26.64 -24.16
CA TYR A 630 24.21 25.38 -23.41
C TYR A 630 23.23 24.35 -23.99
N ALA A 631 22.38 24.76 -24.94
CA ALA A 631 21.43 23.89 -25.62
C ALA A 631 21.84 23.56 -27.07
N GLN A 632 22.93 24.14 -27.57
CA GLN A 632 23.40 23.92 -28.93
C GLN A 632 24.18 22.62 -29.05
N ASN A 633 24.03 21.95 -30.20
CA ASN A 633 24.66 20.68 -30.50
C ASN A 633 24.28 19.57 -29.48
N PRO A 634 22.99 19.17 -29.44
CA PRO A 634 22.54 18.05 -28.61
C PRO A 634 23.14 16.71 -29.07
N ASP A 635 23.08 15.70 -28.19
CA ASP A 635 23.41 14.33 -28.56
C ASP A 635 22.52 13.86 -29.73
N SER A 636 23.08 13.10 -30.68
CA SER A 636 22.35 12.65 -31.85
C SER A 636 21.39 11.50 -31.50
N SER A 637 20.40 11.23 -32.35
CA SER A 637 19.49 10.08 -32.19
C SER A 637 20.20 8.71 -32.25
N SER A 638 21.45 8.69 -32.71
CA SER A 638 22.32 7.52 -32.78
C SER A 638 23.44 7.56 -31.74
N HIS A 639 23.38 8.45 -30.75
CA HIS A 639 24.34 8.49 -29.65
C HIS A 639 24.38 7.13 -28.95
N LEU A 640 25.59 6.62 -28.73
CA LEU A 640 25.80 5.38 -28.00
C LEU A 640 26.18 5.68 -26.56
N PHE A 641 25.31 5.30 -25.61
CA PHE A 641 25.52 5.58 -24.19
C PHE A 641 26.87 5.04 -23.68
N SER A 642 27.55 5.81 -22.85
CA SER A 642 28.91 5.59 -22.33
C SER A 642 30.02 5.64 -23.39
N THR A 643 29.77 6.28 -24.54
CA THR A 643 30.77 6.52 -25.58
C THR A 643 30.68 7.95 -26.12
N SER A 644 31.74 8.42 -26.78
CA SER A 644 31.74 9.71 -27.47
C SER A 644 31.06 9.66 -28.85
N GLN A 645 30.63 8.47 -29.31
CA GLN A 645 30.03 8.31 -30.62
C GLN A 645 28.62 8.90 -30.66
N GLY A 646 28.43 9.95 -31.47
CA GLY A 646 27.17 10.69 -31.57
C GLY A 646 26.93 11.65 -30.39
N ALA A 647 27.92 11.85 -29.52
CA ALA A 647 27.83 12.78 -28.41
C ALA A 647 27.89 14.24 -28.90
N GLY A 648 27.01 15.07 -28.36
CA GLY A 648 27.00 16.52 -28.54
C GLY A 648 27.73 17.25 -27.42
N THR A 649 27.55 18.57 -27.37
CA THR A 649 28.09 19.44 -26.31
C THR A 649 27.00 20.03 -25.43
N ALA A 650 25.73 19.97 -25.82
CA ALA A 650 24.64 20.53 -25.04
C ALA A 650 24.57 19.90 -23.64
N ILE A 651 24.28 20.70 -22.62
CA ILE A 651 24.07 20.23 -21.24
C ILE A 651 22.63 20.42 -20.76
N LEU A 652 21.85 21.26 -21.47
CA LEU A 652 20.45 21.54 -21.16
C LEU A 652 19.64 21.53 -22.45
N THR A 653 18.68 20.64 -22.60
CA THR A 653 17.87 20.53 -23.82
C THR A 653 16.38 20.42 -23.51
N LEU A 654 15.55 20.43 -24.56
CA LEU A 654 14.13 20.13 -24.48
C LEU A 654 13.70 19.33 -25.73
N LEU A 655 14.38 18.20 -25.96
CA LEU A 655 14.19 17.36 -27.15
C LEU A 655 12.86 16.63 -27.11
N GLY A 656 12.43 16.18 -25.93
CA GLY A 656 11.22 15.40 -25.71
C GLY A 656 11.32 13.96 -26.24
N GLY A 657 10.32 13.14 -25.89
CA GLY A 657 10.29 11.73 -26.28
C GLY A 657 11.33 10.86 -25.56
N PHE A 658 11.55 9.64 -26.06
CA PHE A 658 12.55 8.70 -25.54
C PHE A 658 13.77 8.61 -26.46
N HIS A 659 14.95 8.50 -25.85
CA HIS A 659 16.20 8.27 -26.56
C HIS A 659 16.11 6.94 -27.35
N PRO A 660 16.31 6.93 -28.69
CA PRO A 660 16.02 5.76 -29.52
C PRO A 660 16.82 4.50 -29.14
N GLN A 661 18.05 4.66 -28.67
CA GLN A 661 18.91 3.54 -28.27
C GLN A 661 18.61 3.02 -26.85
N THR A 662 18.57 3.89 -25.82
CA THR A 662 18.41 3.49 -24.41
C THR A 662 16.95 3.38 -23.97
N GLN A 663 16.00 3.91 -24.75
CA GLN A 663 14.58 4.03 -24.42
C GLN A 663 14.33 4.80 -23.10
N SER A 664 15.28 5.62 -22.67
CA SER A 664 15.17 6.50 -21.49
C SER A 664 14.85 7.95 -21.90
N LEU A 665 14.50 8.81 -20.94
CA LEU A 665 14.51 10.26 -21.18
C LEU A 665 15.96 10.73 -21.43
N TRP A 666 16.10 11.83 -22.19
CA TRP A 666 17.39 12.47 -22.44
C TRP A 666 17.94 13.08 -21.14
N LEU A 667 19.18 12.77 -20.77
CA LEU A 667 19.80 13.28 -19.54
C LEU A 667 19.85 14.81 -19.49
N THR A 668 20.08 15.44 -20.63
CA THR A 668 20.09 16.89 -20.82
C THR A 668 18.69 17.52 -20.68
N ASP A 669 17.61 16.79 -21.01
CA ASP A 669 16.23 17.22 -20.75
C ASP A 669 15.90 17.09 -19.26
N ILE A 670 16.35 16.01 -18.61
CA ILE A 670 16.18 15.83 -17.15
C ILE A 670 16.94 16.93 -16.40
N ALA A 671 18.18 17.22 -16.80
CA ALA A 671 18.98 18.30 -16.24
C ALA A 671 18.30 19.66 -16.41
N HIS A 672 17.80 19.96 -17.63
CA HIS A 672 17.01 21.17 -17.87
C HIS A 672 15.80 21.26 -16.95
N HIS A 673 15.01 20.19 -16.87
CA HIS A 673 13.79 20.16 -16.08
C HIS A 673 14.06 20.42 -14.60
N HIS A 674 15.06 19.75 -14.04
CA HIS A 674 15.45 19.94 -12.64
C HIS A 674 16.09 21.30 -12.37
N LEU A 675 16.79 21.88 -13.35
CA LEU A 675 17.30 23.25 -13.25
C LEU A 675 16.14 24.25 -13.21
N ALA A 676 15.16 24.09 -14.10
CA ALA A 676 13.97 24.93 -14.13
C ALA A 676 13.18 24.84 -12.81
N ILE A 677 12.97 23.62 -12.30
CA ILE A 677 12.36 23.38 -10.98
C ILE A 677 13.15 24.08 -9.87
N ALA A 678 14.48 23.96 -9.88
CA ALA A 678 15.34 24.60 -8.90
C ALA A 678 15.16 26.12 -8.94
N PHE A 679 15.23 26.75 -10.12
CA PHE A 679 15.02 28.18 -10.26
C PHE A 679 13.63 28.62 -9.81
N ILE A 680 12.58 27.90 -10.22
CA ILE A 680 11.20 28.21 -9.81
C ILE A 680 11.09 28.20 -8.29
N PHE A 681 11.58 27.16 -7.62
CA PHE A 681 11.42 27.03 -6.17
C PHE A 681 12.39 27.89 -5.36
N LEU A 682 13.61 28.13 -5.85
CA LEU A 682 14.54 29.08 -5.24
C LEU A 682 13.98 30.50 -5.33
N ILE A 683 13.48 30.94 -6.50
CA ILE A 683 12.85 32.25 -6.67
C ILE A 683 11.57 32.34 -5.84
N ALA A 684 10.65 31.37 -5.96
CA ALA A 684 9.39 31.34 -5.22
C ALA A 684 9.62 31.35 -3.70
N GLY A 685 10.67 30.67 -3.23
CA GLY A 685 11.06 30.73 -1.83
C GLY A 685 11.57 32.11 -1.41
N HIS A 686 12.18 32.91 -2.29
CA HIS A 686 12.65 34.27 -1.96
C HIS A 686 11.61 35.37 -2.25
N MET A 687 10.45 35.04 -2.84
CA MET A 687 9.35 36.00 -3.01
C MET A 687 8.74 36.45 -1.67
N TYR A 688 8.90 35.67 -0.60
CA TYR A 688 8.35 35.94 0.73
C TYR A 688 9.42 36.40 1.71
N ARG A 689 9.12 37.45 2.50
CA ARG A 689 10.06 38.13 3.39
C ARG A 689 10.63 37.16 4.43
N THR A 690 11.96 37.10 4.56
CA THR A 690 12.64 36.32 5.60
C THR A 690 13.15 37.20 6.75
N ASN A 691 13.72 36.58 7.79
CA ASN A 691 14.49 37.29 8.82
C ASN A 691 15.74 38.03 8.26
N PHE A 692 16.12 37.76 6.99
CA PHE A 692 17.20 38.47 6.29
C PHE A 692 16.70 39.71 5.52
N GLY A 693 15.40 40.05 5.60
CA GLY A 693 14.84 41.27 5.02
C GLY A 693 14.53 41.24 3.53
N ILE A 694 14.74 40.11 2.85
CA ILE A 694 14.52 39.93 1.40
C ILE A 694 13.17 39.26 1.17
N GLY A 695 12.35 39.80 0.25
CA GLY A 695 11.01 39.30 -0.13
C GLY A 695 9.86 40.17 0.40
N HIS A 696 8.62 39.85 0.00
CA HIS A 696 7.40 40.54 0.44
C HIS A 696 6.78 39.86 1.66
N SER A 697 6.36 40.62 2.67
CA SER A 697 5.61 39.99 3.75
C SER A 697 4.24 39.54 3.24
N ILE A 698 3.87 38.31 3.56
CA ILE A 698 2.54 37.77 3.25
C ILE A 698 1.48 38.63 3.95
N LYS A 699 1.78 39.12 5.16
CA LYS A 699 0.92 40.04 5.88
C LYS A 699 0.69 41.34 5.09
N ASP A 700 1.78 42.00 4.68
CA ASP A 700 1.71 43.26 3.91
C ASP A 700 0.97 43.06 2.57
N LEU A 701 1.18 41.93 1.88
CA LEU A 701 0.48 41.58 0.64
C LEU A 701 -1.02 41.38 0.84
N LEU A 702 -1.42 40.70 1.93
CA LEU A 702 -2.83 40.46 2.25
C LEU A 702 -3.52 41.76 2.74
N GLU A 703 -2.82 42.59 3.52
CA GLU A 703 -3.32 43.89 3.97
C GLU A 703 -3.44 44.91 2.81
N ALA A 704 -2.64 44.76 1.74
CA ALA A 704 -2.81 45.54 0.51
C ALA A 704 -3.99 45.07 -0.37
N HIS A 705 -4.45 43.82 -0.22
CA HIS A 705 -5.61 43.27 -0.95
C HIS A 705 -6.93 43.53 -0.22
N ILE A 706 -7.19 44.80 0.14
CA ILE A 706 -8.52 45.22 0.57
C ILE A 706 -9.35 45.48 -0.71
N PRO A 707 -10.45 44.74 -0.96
CA PRO A 707 -11.35 45.08 -2.05
C PRO A 707 -11.88 46.51 -1.84
N PRO A 708 -12.02 47.33 -2.89
CA PRO A 708 -12.47 48.71 -2.72
C PRO A 708 -13.80 48.74 -1.96
N GLY A 709 -13.75 49.28 -0.74
CA GLY A 709 -14.91 49.45 0.13
C GLY A 709 -15.78 50.61 -0.35
N GLY A 710 -16.53 50.39 -1.41
CA GLY A 710 -17.47 51.36 -1.98
C GLY A 710 -18.51 50.67 -2.84
N ARG A 711 -19.76 51.17 -2.80
CA ARG A 711 -20.86 50.63 -3.61
C ARG A 711 -20.45 50.59 -5.08
N LEU A 712 -20.57 49.42 -5.71
CA LEU A 712 -20.43 49.24 -7.16
C LEU A 712 -21.36 50.22 -7.89
N GLY A 713 -20.80 51.19 -8.62
CA GLY A 713 -21.59 52.07 -9.50
C GLY A 713 -21.19 53.54 -9.65
N ALA A 714 -20.01 53.99 -9.22
CA ALA A 714 -19.54 55.34 -9.56
C ALA A 714 -18.20 55.25 -10.30
N TRP A 715 -18.23 55.50 -11.61
CA TRP A 715 -17.06 55.72 -12.44
C TRP A 715 -16.62 57.18 -12.27
N ALA A 716 -15.32 57.39 -12.07
CA ALA A 716 -14.62 58.64 -12.31
C ALA A 716 -13.40 58.33 -13.17
#